data_AF-A0A842WST8-F1
#
_entry.id   AF-A0A842WST8-F1
#
_cell.length_a   1.000
_cell.length_b   1.000
_cell.length_c   1.000
_cell.angle_alpha   90.00
_cell.angle_beta   90.00
_cell.angle_gamma   90.00
#
_symmetry.space_group_name_H-M   'P 1'
#
loop_
_entity.id
_entity.type
_entity.pdbx_description
1 polymer ?
#
loop_
_entity_poly.entity_id
_entity_poly.type
_entity_poly.pdbx_seq_one_letter_code
_entity_poly.pdbx_strand_id
1 'polypeptide(L)'
;MAEIRSLLTQTTTDGKKIEPMAKLSSFGSIIGLIAGVIGLIAGGVALLPLSNVASIYSSNINDPGYSILSLAFVGLLAVSLLLQTYGSKEIREKTGASLAQVNWLTLLFALLLVINILGAPEATSPQQLETLVGNLALYTSMFLIFWQIGVTFYVDTSKTWIGTIAGVLNALVFPIMALGVVLGPGLYYASYIILIAGQFMGFLYYRSPTGAFREYARSPEKAKFAFGLVGFLSVLIGTAAVLIGPIAEIVEDGYDPAFVWRPWGAMSSSNVLPFTNPALVQAFLMMLMTWIFLAPRLGAKELKKVDIGDDIVKGGLKALMILMAFVGILFAGQAGTAIQGAVEGSLFFMTISGPAILFFMGALYVSTTDVITGLPLVVASIFMLLSPHTLLLTVLIPWAFVVLSQFVLMIETRVRGLTAFSVPWATVVVSSLASLALIIILLGMLGVGPPAIWPTNLWYNMELIPGIPVWVQAPTILIFPLIAIVIRNLTLSGFAHKGGYGATDTLGGLTVLFVLLIPTIAGNDDLSHMALTAASIMFALYALTLVIVLSLNLNIAGEVEEKGHKMEGGILRMTAIVGIAAGALVAIVALAVFSGFPSSQQVAIVITLLVTLVVSLEILSIIGWIIGGIRLGFLKEGWKFERNPEQ
;
A
#
# COMPACT_ATOMS: atom_id res chain seq x y z
N MET A 1 -30.16 -14.45 -12.58
CA MET A 1 -30.75 -15.74 -13.01
C MET A 1 -31.11 -15.75 -14.49
N ALA A 2 -31.99 -14.87 -14.98
CA ALA A 2 -32.36 -14.81 -16.41
C ALA A 2 -31.15 -14.56 -17.34
N GLU A 3 -30.26 -13.63 -17.00
CA GLU A 3 -29.05 -13.29 -17.76
C GLU A 3 -28.04 -14.46 -17.83
N ILE A 4 -27.87 -15.20 -16.73
CA ILE A 4 -27.01 -16.40 -16.67
C ILE A 4 -27.59 -17.50 -17.55
N ARG A 5 -28.91 -17.73 -17.47
CA ARG A 5 -29.60 -18.73 -18.30
C ARG A 5 -29.44 -18.40 -19.79
N SER A 6 -29.60 -17.13 -20.19
CA SER A 6 -29.42 -16.71 -21.59
C SER A 6 -27.99 -16.92 -22.11
N LEU A 7 -26.96 -16.74 -21.29
CA LEU A 7 -25.57 -16.94 -21.67
C LEU A 7 -25.20 -18.44 -21.76
N LEU A 8 -25.83 -19.28 -20.93
CA LEU A 8 -25.68 -20.73 -20.99
C LEU A 8 -26.33 -21.30 -22.26
N THR A 9 -27.53 -20.83 -22.61
CA THR A 9 -28.29 -21.29 -23.78
C THR A 9 -27.93 -20.57 -25.08
N GLN A 10 -27.09 -19.52 -25.03
CA GLN A 10 -26.75 -18.64 -26.16
C GLN A 10 -27.98 -18.08 -26.87
N THR A 11 -29.02 -17.77 -26.11
CA THR A 11 -30.27 -17.20 -26.60
C THR A 11 -30.65 -16.01 -25.73
N THR A 12 -31.06 -14.89 -26.33
CA THR A 12 -31.62 -13.76 -25.59
C THR A 12 -32.91 -14.19 -24.89
N THR A 13 -33.38 -13.37 -23.94
CA THR A 13 -34.71 -13.56 -23.34
C THR A 13 -35.84 -13.61 -24.36
N ASP A 14 -35.61 -13.04 -25.55
CA ASP A 14 -36.54 -13.03 -26.69
C ASP A 14 -36.24 -14.12 -27.74
N GLY A 15 -35.35 -15.08 -27.44
CA GLY A 15 -35.08 -16.25 -28.29
C GLY A 15 -34.09 -16.02 -29.45
N LYS A 16 -33.45 -14.85 -29.57
CA LYS A 16 -32.44 -14.59 -30.62
C LYS A 16 -31.09 -15.20 -30.24
N LYS A 17 -30.37 -15.82 -31.19
CA LYS A 17 -29.03 -16.36 -30.93
C LYS A 17 -28.05 -15.26 -30.54
N ILE A 18 -27.32 -15.46 -29.45
CA ILE A 18 -26.21 -14.60 -29.01
C ILE A 18 -24.92 -15.17 -29.59
N GLU A 19 -24.21 -14.40 -30.41
CA GLU A 19 -22.87 -14.79 -30.85
C GLU A 19 -21.83 -14.44 -29.77
N PRO A 20 -21.14 -15.43 -29.19
CA PRO A 20 -20.12 -15.18 -28.18
C PRO A 20 -18.84 -14.63 -28.83
N MET A 21 -18.22 -13.61 -28.22
CA MET A 21 -16.98 -13.01 -28.74
C MET A 21 -15.75 -13.92 -28.65
N ALA A 22 -15.71 -14.91 -27.74
CA ALA A 22 -14.51 -15.72 -27.54
C ALA A 22 -14.83 -17.17 -27.14
N LYS A 23 -15.30 -17.98 -28.10
CA LYS A 23 -15.64 -19.41 -27.87
C LYS A 23 -14.47 -20.22 -27.33
N LEU A 24 -13.28 -20.05 -27.91
CA LEU A 24 -12.08 -20.78 -27.50
C LEU A 24 -11.64 -20.40 -26.07
N SER A 25 -11.70 -19.13 -25.71
CA SER A 25 -11.39 -18.69 -24.34
C SER A 25 -12.38 -19.24 -23.33
N SER A 26 -13.66 -19.35 -23.69
CA SER A 26 -14.66 -20.00 -22.82
C SER A 26 -14.31 -21.46 -22.54
N PHE A 27 -13.80 -22.21 -23.54
CA PHE A 27 -13.34 -23.58 -23.32
C PHE A 27 -12.11 -23.63 -22.40
N GLY A 28 -11.19 -22.67 -22.53
CA GLY A 28 -10.08 -22.51 -21.58
C GLY A 28 -10.58 -22.38 -20.13
N SER A 29 -11.60 -21.57 -19.87
CA SER A 29 -12.19 -21.45 -18.53
C SER A 29 -12.81 -22.76 -17.99
N ILE A 30 -13.31 -23.65 -18.86
CA ILE A 30 -13.76 -24.99 -18.44
C ILE A 30 -12.55 -25.82 -17.96
N ILE A 31 -11.42 -25.75 -18.66
CA ILE A 31 -10.20 -26.45 -18.22
C ILE A 31 -9.70 -25.88 -16.88
N GLY A 32 -9.76 -24.57 -16.68
CA GLY A 32 -9.47 -23.94 -15.39
C GLY A 32 -10.41 -24.41 -14.27
N LEU A 33 -11.69 -24.63 -14.59
CA LEU A 33 -12.66 -25.20 -13.66
C LEU A 33 -12.28 -26.64 -13.27
N ILE A 34 -11.88 -27.48 -14.24
CA ILE A 34 -11.42 -28.86 -13.97
C ILE A 34 -10.18 -28.83 -13.07
N ALA A 35 -9.23 -27.91 -13.29
CA ALA A 35 -8.10 -27.73 -12.39
C ALA A 35 -8.56 -27.42 -10.95
N GLY A 36 -9.55 -26.54 -10.78
CA GLY A 36 -10.16 -26.26 -9.48
C GLY A 36 -10.81 -27.49 -8.84
N VAL A 37 -11.47 -28.36 -9.62
CA VAL A 37 -12.04 -29.63 -9.12
C VAL A 37 -10.95 -30.59 -8.66
N ILE A 38 -9.84 -30.69 -9.41
CA ILE A 38 -8.68 -31.51 -8.99
C ILE A 38 -8.12 -30.97 -7.67
N GLY A 39 -8.00 -29.66 -7.51
CA GLY A 39 -7.60 -29.04 -6.24
C GLY A 39 -8.55 -29.38 -5.10
N LEU A 40 -9.87 -29.35 -5.34
CA LEU A 40 -10.87 -29.72 -4.35
C LEU A 40 -10.73 -31.21 -3.93
N ILE A 41 -10.47 -32.10 -4.89
CA ILE A 41 -10.27 -33.54 -4.64
C ILE A 41 -8.96 -33.80 -3.89
N ALA A 42 -7.90 -33.06 -4.23
CA ALA A 42 -6.62 -33.15 -3.54
C ALA A 42 -6.70 -32.69 -2.07
N GLY A 43 -7.68 -31.83 -1.76
CA GLY A 43 -8.25 -31.62 -0.43
C GLY A 43 -7.26 -31.45 0.72
N GLY A 44 -7.03 -30.20 1.14
CA GLY A 44 -6.26 -29.92 2.37
C GLY A 44 -4.76 -29.73 2.19
N VAL A 45 -4.28 -29.64 0.94
CA VAL A 45 -2.91 -29.24 0.59
C VAL A 45 -2.91 -28.13 -0.47
N ALA A 46 -1.87 -27.30 -0.48
CA ALA A 46 -1.67 -26.30 -1.52
C ALA A 46 -0.96 -26.92 -2.72
N LEU A 47 -1.67 -27.17 -3.82
CA LEU A 47 -1.10 -27.72 -5.07
C LEU A 47 -0.23 -26.74 -5.88
N LEU A 48 -0.06 -25.51 -5.41
CA LEU A 48 0.89 -24.54 -5.95
C LEU A 48 1.92 -24.23 -4.85
N PRO A 49 3.23 -24.27 -5.11
CA PRO A 49 4.24 -24.07 -4.08
C PRO A 49 4.42 -22.58 -3.75
N LEU A 50 3.61 -22.09 -2.82
CA LEU A 50 3.59 -20.72 -2.32
C LEU A 50 4.84 -20.42 -1.46
N SER A 51 4.86 -19.30 -0.73
CA SER A 51 5.93 -18.89 0.22
C SER A 51 6.22 -19.86 1.40
N ASN A 52 6.02 -21.16 1.23
CA ASN A 52 6.36 -22.24 2.13
C ASN A 52 6.94 -23.45 1.34
N VAL A 53 7.57 -23.18 0.19
CA VAL A 53 8.10 -24.22 -0.72
C VAL A 53 8.95 -25.25 0.03
N ALA A 54 9.82 -24.82 0.94
CA ALA A 54 10.68 -25.76 1.66
C ALA A 54 9.91 -26.73 2.55
N SER A 55 8.86 -26.29 3.24
CA SER A 55 8.06 -27.18 4.08
C SER A 55 7.17 -28.10 3.24
N ILE A 56 6.59 -27.60 2.15
CA ILE A 56 5.82 -28.40 1.19
C ILE A 56 6.69 -29.52 0.61
N TYR A 57 7.89 -29.20 0.16
CA TYR A 57 8.75 -30.19 -0.48
C TYR A 57 9.42 -31.10 0.55
N SER A 58 9.97 -30.60 1.66
CA SER A 58 10.55 -31.50 2.68
C SER A 58 9.55 -32.51 3.26
N SER A 59 8.27 -32.15 3.40
CA SER A 59 7.23 -33.06 3.88
C SER A 59 6.62 -33.95 2.79
N ASN A 60 6.57 -33.51 1.53
CA ASN A 60 5.85 -34.20 0.45
C ASN A 60 6.74 -34.65 -0.73
N ILE A 61 8.07 -34.45 -0.72
CA ILE A 61 9.01 -34.93 -1.76
C ILE A 61 8.88 -36.44 -1.97
N ASN A 62 8.51 -37.17 -0.91
CA ASN A 62 8.36 -38.63 -0.94
C ASN A 62 6.92 -39.09 -1.23
N ASP A 63 5.97 -38.17 -1.51
CA ASP A 63 4.60 -38.51 -1.90
C ASP A 63 4.40 -38.30 -3.42
N PRO A 64 4.42 -39.39 -4.22
CA PRO A 64 4.13 -39.33 -5.66
C PRO A 64 2.74 -38.76 -5.96
N GLY A 65 1.78 -38.92 -5.05
CA GLY A 65 0.41 -38.42 -5.20
C GLY A 65 0.37 -36.89 -5.24
N TYR A 66 1.05 -36.23 -4.31
CA TYR A 66 1.14 -34.77 -4.26
C TYR A 66 1.77 -34.19 -5.54
N SER A 67 2.86 -34.80 -6.02
CA SER A 67 3.56 -34.34 -7.23
C SER A 67 2.69 -34.48 -8.48
N ILE A 68 1.98 -35.61 -8.63
CA ILE A 68 1.06 -35.84 -9.76
C ILE A 68 -0.11 -34.85 -9.71
N LEU A 69 -0.71 -34.62 -8.54
CA LEU A 69 -1.83 -33.69 -8.38
C LEU A 69 -1.42 -32.23 -8.64
N SER A 70 -0.24 -31.83 -8.14
CA SER A 70 0.32 -30.49 -8.38
C SER A 70 0.64 -30.28 -9.86
N LEU A 71 1.23 -31.30 -10.52
CA LEU A 71 1.48 -31.30 -11.95
C LEU A 71 0.18 -31.16 -12.76
N ALA A 72 -0.83 -31.97 -12.43
CA ALA A 72 -2.14 -31.93 -13.09
C ALA A 72 -2.81 -30.56 -12.90
N PHE A 73 -2.75 -30.00 -11.69
CA PHE A 73 -3.30 -28.70 -11.36
C PHE A 73 -2.64 -27.56 -12.17
N VAL A 74 -1.31 -27.41 -12.06
CA VAL A 74 -0.58 -26.33 -12.75
C VAL A 74 -0.60 -26.54 -14.26
N GLY A 75 -0.49 -27.79 -14.74
CA GLY A 75 -0.57 -28.13 -16.15
C GLY A 75 -1.92 -27.77 -16.78
N LEU A 76 -3.04 -28.09 -16.12
CA LEU A 76 -4.37 -27.70 -16.60
C LEU A 76 -4.58 -26.18 -16.52
N LEU A 77 -4.06 -25.51 -15.50
CA LEU A 77 -4.06 -24.03 -15.47
C LEU A 77 -3.26 -23.44 -16.64
N ALA A 78 -2.11 -24.02 -17.01
CA ALA A 78 -1.34 -23.59 -18.17
C ALA A 78 -2.15 -23.78 -19.47
N VAL A 79 -2.76 -24.95 -19.68
CA VAL A 79 -3.61 -25.20 -20.86
C VAL A 79 -4.81 -24.25 -20.88
N SER A 80 -5.44 -24.01 -19.72
CA SER A 80 -6.52 -23.02 -19.56
C SER A 80 -6.07 -21.62 -20.00
N LEU A 81 -4.93 -21.14 -19.49
CA LEU A 81 -4.37 -19.84 -19.84
C LEU A 81 -4.01 -19.73 -21.33
N LEU A 82 -3.45 -20.79 -21.93
CA LEU A 82 -3.14 -20.83 -23.36
C LEU A 82 -4.38 -20.58 -24.21
N LEU A 83 -5.46 -21.31 -23.95
CA LEU A 83 -6.73 -21.20 -24.67
C LEU A 83 -7.40 -19.85 -24.42
N GLN A 84 -7.40 -19.37 -23.18
CA GLN A 84 -7.95 -18.05 -22.82
C GLN A 84 -7.19 -16.92 -23.50
N THR A 85 -5.86 -17.00 -23.56
CA THR A 85 -5.01 -15.98 -24.17
C THR A 85 -5.14 -15.95 -25.68
N TYR A 86 -5.10 -17.11 -26.34
CA TYR A 86 -5.24 -17.21 -27.79
C TYR A 86 -6.65 -16.82 -28.24
N GLY A 87 -7.69 -17.30 -27.55
CA GLY A 87 -9.09 -17.04 -27.90
C GLY A 87 -9.58 -15.61 -27.63
N SER A 88 -8.85 -14.81 -26.84
CA SER A 88 -9.29 -13.47 -26.42
C SER A 88 -8.87 -12.36 -27.39
N LYS A 89 -8.27 -12.71 -28.53
CA LYS A 89 -7.76 -11.75 -29.53
C LYS A 89 -8.80 -10.70 -29.92
N GLU A 90 -10.04 -11.10 -30.21
CA GLU A 90 -11.11 -10.21 -30.64
C GLU A 90 -11.54 -9.22 -29.54
N ILE A 91 -11.64 -9.69 -28.29
CA ILE A 91 -11.94 -8.84 -27.12
C ILE A 91 -10.81 -7.82 -26.93
N ARG A 92 -9.55 -8.25 -27.07
CA ARG A 92 -8.38 -7.38 -26.90
C ARG A 92 -8.30 -6.29 -27.95
N GLU A 93 -8.54 -6.64 -29.21
CA GLU A 93 -8.58 -5.69 -30.33
C GLU A 93 -9.69 -4.66 -30.11
N LYS A 94 -10.87 -5.09 -29.66
CA LYS A 94 -11.99 -4.20 -29.37
C LYS A 94 -11.70 -3.25 -28.21
N THR A 95 -11.09 -3.73 -27.13
CA THR A 95 -10.87 -2.93 -25.92
C THR A 95 -9.56 -2.14 -25.92
N GLY A 96 -8.68 -2.36 -26.92
CA GLY A 96 -7.34 -1.77 -26.97
C GLY A 96 -6.46 -2.12 -25.77
N ALA A 97 -6.78 -3.19 -25.04
CA ALA A 97 -6.19 -3.48 -23.75
C ALA A 97 -4.88 -4.27 -23.90
N SER A 98 -3.75 -3.59 -23.76
CA SER A 98 -2.41 -4.20 -23.75
C SER A 98 -2.19 -5.16 -22.57
N LEU A 99 -2.91 -4.95 -21.44
CA LEU A 99 -2.79 -5.78 -20.23
C LEU A 99 -3.05 -7.28 -20.48
N ALA A 100 -3.86 -7.63 -21.47
CA ALA A 100 -4.12 -9.04 -21.78
C ALA A 100 -2.92 -9.78 -22.36
N GLN A 101 -1.88 -9.07 -22.84
CA GLN A 101 -0.62 -9.69 -23.26
C GLN A 101 0.13 -10.33 -22.08
N VAL A 102 -0.14 -9.89 -20.85
CA VAL A 102 0.46 -10.43 -19.63
C VAL A 102 0.07 -11.89 -19.38
N ASN A 103 -1.04 -12.36 -19.94
CA ASN A 103 -1.44 -13.76 -19.82
C ASN A 103 -0.44 -14.72 -20.51
N TRP A 104 0.31 -14.26 -21.53
CA TRP A 104 1.41 -15.04 -22.11
C TRP A 104 2.57 -15.23 -21.12
N LEU A 105 2.89 -14.22 -20.32
CA LEU A 105 3.89 -14.33 -19.26
C LEU A 105 3.40 -15.26 -18.15
N THR A 106 2.12 -15.14 -17.77
CA THR A 106 1.50 -16.06 -16.79
C THR A 106 1.60 -17.52 -17.27
N LEU A 107 1.32 -17.77 -18.55
CA LEU A 107 1.47 -19.09 -19.17
C LEU A 107 2.92 -19.57 -19.12
N LEU A 108 3.89 -18.74 -19.50
CA LEU A 108 5.31 -19.08 -19.50
C LEU A 108 5.76 -19.58 -18.11
N PHE A 109 5.43 -18.84 -17.05
CA PHE A 109 5.81 -19.23 -15.70
C PHE A 109 5.04 -20.46 -15.20
N ALA A 110 3.79 -20.66 -15.62
CA ALA A 110 3.08 -21.92 -15.35
C ALA A 110 3.77 -23.14 -16.00
N LEU A 111 4.26 -23.01 -17.24
CA LEU A 111 5.01 -24.07 -17.91
C LEU A 111 6.38 -24.32 -17.26
N LEU A 112 7.09 -23.27 -16.85
CA LEU A 112 8.35 -23.42 -16.11
C LEU A 112 8.15 -24.13 -14.77
N LEU A 113 7.03 -23.88 -14.08
CA LEU A 113 6.66 -24.63 -12.88
C LEU A 113 6.42 -26.11 -13.17
N VAL A 114 5.65 -26.42 -14.23
CA VAL A 114 5.42 -27.81 -14.67
C VAL A 114 6.75 -28.54 -14.92
N ILE A 115 7.70 -27.90 -15.61
CA ILE A 115 9.02 -28.47 -15.89
C ILE A 115 9.79 -28.74 -14.59
N ASN A 116 9.79 -27.82 -13.63
CA ASN A 116 10.52 -27.99 -12.37
C ASN A 116 9.86 -29.03 -11.46
N ILE A 117 8.52 -29.12 -11.45
CA ILE A 117 7.80 -30.18 -10.72
C ILE A 117 8.12 -31.56 -11.32
N LEU A 118 8.19 -31.67 -12.65
CA LEU A 118 8.58 -32.91 -13.33
C LEU A 118 10.02 -33.34 -13.03
N GLY A 119 10.94 -32.38 -12.93
CA GLY A 119 12.34 -32.63 -12.58
C GLY A 119 12.60 -32.86 -11.09
N ALA A 120 11.60 -32.65 -10.22
CA ALA A 120 11.75 -32.79 -8.77
C ALA A 120 12.26 -34.17 -8.30
N PRO A 121 11.80 -35.31 -8.87
CA PRO A 121 12.29 -36.63 -8.47
C PRO A 121 13.77 -36.88 -8.78
N GLU A 122 14.40 -36.09 -9.66
CA GLU A 122 15.81 -36.25 -10.05
C GLU A 122 16.78 -35.53 -9.09
N ALA A 123 16.27 -34.65 -8.22
CA ALA A 123 17.08 -33.91 -7.25
C ALA A 123 17.47 -34.80 -6.08
N THR A 124 18.72 -35.31 -6.10
CA THR A 124 19.21 -36.29 -5.11
C THR A 124 20.26 -35.73 -4.15
N SER A 125 20.91 -34.62 -4.52
CA SER A 125 21.88 -33.93 -3.65
C SER A 125 21.28 -32.68 -2.96
N PRO A 126 21.80 -32.28 -1.77
CA PRO A 126 21.34 -31.07 -1.08
C PRO A 126 21.38 -29.81 -1.97
N GLN A 127 22.45 -29.64 -2.75
CA GLN A 127 22.60 -28.50 -3.66
C GLN A 127 21.53 -28.47 -4.77
N GLN A 128 21.17 -29.64 -5.32
CA GLN A 128 20.11 -29.75 -6.32
C GLN A 128 18.74 -29.46 -5.70
N LEU A 129 18.49 -29.90 -4.47
CA LEU A 129 17.25 -29.61 -3.74
C LEU A 129 17.11 -28.12 -3.43
N GLU A 130 18.17 -27.46 -2.97
CA GLU A 130 18.17 -26.00 -2.75
C GLU A 130 17.91 -25.24 -4.06
N THR A 131 18.54 -25.67 -5.15
CA THR A 131 18.32 -25.06 -6.49
C THR A 131 16.88 -25.24 -6.95
N LEU A 132 16.31 -26.44 -6.78
CA LEU A 132 14.93 -26.75 -7.11
C LEU A 132 13.95 -25.89 -6.30
N VAL A 133 14.12 -25.83 -4.98
CA VAL A 133 13.28 -25.03 -4.06
C VAL A 133 13.35 -23.55 -4.41
N GLY A 134 14.57 -23.02 -4.67
CA GLY A 134 14.77 -21.63 -5.10
C GLY A 134 14.08 -21.31 -6.43
N ASN A 135 14.21 -22.20 -7.42
CA ASN A 135 13.56 -22.06 -8.73
C ASN A 135 12.03 -22.09 -8.62
N LEU A 136 11.48 -23.02 -7.83
CA LEU A 136 10.04 -23.13 -7.60
C LEU A 136 9.48 -21.88 -6.90
N ALA A 137 10.18 -21.35 -5.91
CA ALA A 137 9.80 -20.11 -5.25
C ALA A 137 9.82 -18.91 -6.21
N LEU A 138 10.84 -18.82 -7.08
CA LEU A 138 10.96 -17.78 -8.10
C LEU A 138 9.83 -17.87 -9.13
N TYR A 139 9.64 -19.02 -9.76
CA TYR A 139 8.65 -19.22 -10.81
C TYR A 139 7.22 -19.12 -10.27
N THR A 140 6.97 -19.57 -9.04
CA THR A 140 5.65 -19.39 -8.41
C THR A 140 5.38 -17.92 -8.17
N SER A 141 6.32 -17.19 -7.60
CA SER A 141 6.16 -15.76 -7.36
C SER A 141 5.91 -14.99 -8.66
N MET A 142 6.63 -15.30 -9.73
CA MET A 142 6.39 -14.71 -11.05
C MET A 142 5.03 -15.09 -11.63
N PHE A 143 4.62 -16.35 -11.54
CA PHE A 143 3.30 -16.80 -11.95
C PHE A 143 2.19 -16.04 -11.20
N LEU A 144 2.29 -15.95 -9.87
CA LEU A 144 1.37 -15.20 -9.02
C LEU A 144 1.31 -13.74 -9.45
N ILE A 145 2.45 -13.13 -9.76
CA ILE A 145 2.50 -11.75 -10.19
C ILE A 145 1.71 -11.52 -11.47
N PHE A 146 2.04 -12.28 -12.52
CA PHE A 146 1.39 -12.10 -13.80
C PHE A 146 -0.09 -12.51 -13.76
N TRP A 147 -0.45 -13.48 -12.91
CA TRP A 147 -1.83 -13.83 -12.64
C TRP A 147 -2.62 -12.65 -12.08
N GLN A 148 -2.15 -12.00 -11.01
CA GLN A 148 -2.88 -10.86 -10.40
C GLN A 148 -3.03 -9.69 -11.39
N ILE A 149 -2.04 -9.47 -12.25
CA ILE A 149 -2.16 -8.48 -13.33
C ILE A 149 -3.21 -8.93 -14.36
N GLY A 150 -3.14 -10.19 -14.79
CA GLY A 150 -4.03 -10.78 -15.80
C GLY A 150 -5.50 -10.76 -15.38
N VAL A 151 -5.82 -11.04 -14.11
CA VAL A 151 -7.22 -11.06 -13.63
C VAL A 151 -7.86 -9.66 -13.60
N THR A 152 -7.07 -8.59 -13.52
CA THR A 152 -7.60 -7.22 -13.62
C THR A 152 -8.23 -6.93 -14.98
N PHE A 153 -7.82 -7.66 -16.03
CA PHE A 153 -8.41 -7.56 -17.37
C PHE A 153 -9.92 -7.79 -17.34
N TYR A 154 -10.41 -8.77 -16.58
CA TYR A 154 -11.84 -9.08 -16.50
C TYR A 154 -12.67 -7.93 -15.91
N VAL A 155 -12.15 -7.30 -14.86
CA VAL A 155 -12.82 -6.17 -14.18
C VAL A 155 -12.80 -4.93 -15.08
N ASP A 156 -11.65 -4.66 -15.68
CA ASP A 156 -11.43 -3.46 -16.46
C ASP A 156 -12.23 -3.45 -17.77
N THR A 157 -12.36 -4.59 -18.44
CA THR A 157 -12.98 -4.63 -19.77
C THR A 157 -14.49 -4.88 -19.75
N SER A 158 -15.06 -5.33 -18.63
CA SER A 158 -16.47 -5.68 -18.53
C SER A 158 -17.36 -4.54 -18.03
N LYS A 159 -18.47 -4.27 -18.74
CA LYS A 159 -19.58 -3.44 -18.25
C LYS A 159 -20.54 -4.21 -17.33
N THR A 160 -20.33 -5.51 -17.10
CA THR A 160 -21.28 -6.40 -16.40
C THR A 160 -20.70 -6.91 -15.07
N TRP A 161 -21.58 -7.37 -14.18
CA TRP A 161 -21.15 -8.01 -12.93
C TRP A 161 -20.39 -9.31 -13.18
N ILE A 162 -20.59 -9.94 -14.34
CA ILE A 162 -19.96 -11.22 -14.68
C ILE A 162 -18.44 -11.07 -14.74
N GLY A 163 -17.93 -10.08 -15.48
CA GLY A 163 -16.49 -9.83 -15.55
C GLY A 163 -15.93 -9.29 -14.24
N THR A 164 -16.67 -8.45 -13.52
CA THR A 164 -16.25 -7.99 -12.19
C THR A 164 -16.06 -9.14 -11.21
N ILE A 165 -17.05 -10.03 -11.10
CA ILE A 165 -16.99 -11.19 -10.21
C ILE A 165 -15.90 -12.16 -10.68
N ALA A 166 -15.77 -12.39 -11.99
CA ALA A 166 -14.69 -13.22 -12.53
C ALA A 166 -13.31 -12.70 -12.10
N GLY A 167 -13.04 -11.41 -12.26
CA GLY A 167 -11.76 -10.81 -11.88
C GLY A 167 -11.51 -10.87 -10.37
N VAL A 168 -12.49 -10.49 -9.54
CA VAL A 168 -12.34 -10.49 -8.07
C VAL A 168 -12.14 -11.90 -7.52
N LEU A 169 -12.93 -12.88 -7.97
CA LEU A 169 -12.78 -14.27 -7.51
C LEU A 169 -11.44 -14.86 -7.95
N ASN A 170 -11.03 -14.68 -9.21
CA ASN A 170 -9.72 -15.19 -9.65
C ASN A 170 -8.54 -14.49 -8.94
N ALA A 171 -8.68 -13.20 -8.58
CA ALA A 171 -7.67 -12.50 -7.77
C ALA A 171 -7.52 -13.10 -6.37
N LEU A 172 -8.64 -13.53 -5.75
CA LEU A 172 -8.68 -14.08 -4.39
C LEU A 172 -8.14 -15.51 -4.26
N VAL A 173 -8.06 -16.29 -5.34
CA VAL A 173 -7.67 -17.72 -5.28
C VAL A 173 -6.36 -17.91 -4.51
N PHE A 174 -5.27 -17.29 -4.98
CA PHE A 174 -3.95 -17.52 -4.40
C PHE A 174 -3.71 -16.81 -3.07
N PRO A 175 -4.22 -15.59 -2.82
CA PRO A 175 -4.23 -15.01 -1.49
C PRO A 175 -4.90 -15.90 -0.44
N ILE A 176 -6.08 -16.44 -0.73
CA ILE A 176 -6.78 -17.34 0.20
C ILE A 176 -6.02 -18.67 0.36
N MET A 177 -5.43 -19.19 -0.72
CA MET A 177 -4.57 -20.37 -0.64
C MET A 177 -3.35 -20.11 0.26
N ALA A 178 -2.71 -18.95 0.14
CA ALA A 178 -1.55 -18.55 0.97
C ALA A 178 -1.91 -18.41 2.45
N LEU A 179 -3.10 -17.89 2.77
CA LEU A 179 -3.60 -17.88 4.15
C LEU A 179 -3.77 -19.30 4.72
N GLY A 180 -4.15 -20.28 3.89
CA GLY A 180 -4.31 -21.68 4.30
C GLY A 180 -3.04 -22.34 4.83
N VAL A 181 -1.86 -21.81 4.47
CA VAL A 181 -0.56 -22.24 5.00
C VAL A 181 -0.48 -22.10 6.52
N VAL A 182 -1.13 -21.08 7.08
CA VAL A 182 -1.05 -20.75 8.51
C VAL A 182 -2.38 -20.98 9.22
N LEU A 183 -3.49 -20.57 8.61
CA LEU A 183 -4.82 -20.62 9.21
C LEU A 183 -5.49 -22.00 9.07
N GLY A 184 -4.93 -22.88 8.23
CA GLY A 184 -5.32 -24.28 8.14
C GLY A 184 -6.02 -24.67 6.83
N PRO A 185 -6.26 -25.98 6.67
CA PRO A 185 -6.62 -26.59 5.38
C PRO A 185 -8.00 -26.18 4.85
N GLY A 186 -8.90 -25.69 5.70
CA GLY A 186 -10.21 -25.18 5.29
C GLY A 186 -10.13 -24.06 4.24
N LEU A 187 -9.07 -23.24 4.30
CA LEU A 187 -8.85 -22.19 3.31
C LEU A 187 -8.31 -22.71 1.97
N TYR A 188 -7.65 -23.87 1.93
CA TYR A 188 -7.32 -24.51 0.66
C TYR A 188 -8.60 -24.92 -0.07
N TYR A 189 -9.54 -25.57 0.61
CA TYR A 189 -10.86 -25.87 0.05
C TYR A 189 -11.58 -24.60 -0.43
N ALA A 190 -11.58 -23.54 0.38
CA ALA A 190 -12.18 -22.27 -0.01
C ALA A 190 -11.51 -21.69 -1.27
N SER A 191 -10.18 -21.73 -1.38
CA SER A 191 -9.46 -21.24 -2.56
C SER A 191 -9.81 -22.00 -3.84
N TYR A 192 -9.96 -23.33 -3.77
CA TYR A 192 -10.38 -24.15 -4.91
C TYR A 192 -11.84 -23.91 -5.30
N ILE A 193 -12.74 -23.74 -4.32
CA ILE A 193 -14.13 -23.35 -4.58
C ILE A 193 -14.19 -21.95 -5.24
N ILE A 194 -13.39 -21.01 -4.76
CA ILE A 194 -13.25 -19.67 -5.34
C ILE A 194 -12.71 -19.75 -6.77
N LEU A 195 -11.74 -20.63 -7.04
CA LEU A 195 -11.21 -20.85 -8.38
C LEU A 195 -12.29 -21.42 -9.32
N ILE A 196 -13.05 -22.44 -8.89
CA ILE A 196 -14.16 -23.00 -9.65
C ILE A 196 -15.19 -21.91 -9.99
N ALA A 197 -15.60 -21.12 -8.99
CA ALA A 197 -16.55 -20.04 -9.18
C ALA A 197 -15.99 -18.93 -10.08
N GLY A 198 -14.73 -18.53 -9.90
CA GLY A 198 -14.05 -17.53 -10.71
C GLY A 198 -13.89 -17.96 -12.17
N GLN A 199 -13.52 -19.21 -12.42
CA GLN A 199 -13.40 -19.77 -13.77
C GLN A 199 -14.78 -19.97 -14.42
N PHE A 200 -15.81 -20.36 -13.66
CA PHE A 200 -17.19 -20.39 -14.16
C PHE A 200 -17.67 -19.00 -14.60
N MET A 201 -17.37 -17.96 -13.82
CA MET A 201 -17.68 -16.59 -14.19
C MET A 201 -16.83 -16.11 -15.38
N GLY A 202 -15.57 -16.55 -15.48
CA GLY A 202 -14.72 -16.34 -16.66
C GLY A 202 -15.30 -16.97 -17.93
N PHE A 203 -15.84 -18.18 -17.82
CA PHE A 203 -16.56 -18.86 -18.91
C PHE A 203 -17.77 -18.04 -19.39
N LEU A 204 -18.59 -17.55 -18.47
CA LEU A 204 -19.73 -16.69 -18.80
C LEU A 204 -19.29 -15.35 -19.40
N TYR A 205 -18.21 -14.78 -18.89
CA TYR A 205 -17.60 -13.54 -19.40
C TYR A 205 -17.19 -13.70 -20.88
N TYR A 206 -16.49 -14.77 -21.25
CA TYR A 206 -16.09 -15.00 -22.64
C TYR A 206 -17.25 -15.34 -23.58
N ARG A 207 -18.39 -15.79 -23.03
CA ARG A 207 -19.64 -15.99 -23.77
C ARG A 207 -20.53 -14.74 -23.85
N SER A 208 -20.14 -13.66 -23.19
CA SER A 208 -20.94 -12.44 -23.16
C SER A 208 -21.00 -11.78 -24.54
N PRO A 209 -22.13 -11.13 -24.89
CA PRO A 209 -22.28 -10.42 -26.15
C PRO A 209 -21.34 -9.22 -26.23
N THR A 210 -21.11 -8.73 -27.45
CA THR A 210 -20.23 -7.58 -27.74
C THR A 210 -20.57 -6.33 -26.91
N GLY A 211 -21.84 -6.09 -26.60
CA GLY A 211 -22.30 -4.95 -25.78
C GLY A 211 -21.91 -5.02 -24.30
N ALA A 212 -21.49 -6.19 -23.80
CA ALA A 212 -21.02 -6.39 -22.43
C ALA A 212 -19.61 -5.83 -22.18
N PHE A 213 -18.87 -5.50 -23.24
CA PHE A 213 -17.50 -4.99 -23.16
C PHE A 213 -17.48 -3.48 -23.36
N ARG A 214 -16.59 -2.79 -22.63
CA ARG A 214 -16.46 -1.33 -22.75
C ARG A 214 -15.88 -0.92 -24.11
N GLU A 215 -16.40 0.19 -24.62
CA GLU A 215 -15.77 0.96 -25.69
C GLU A 215 -14.79 1.94 -25.04
N TYR A 216 -13.77 2.36 -25.80
CA TYR A 216 -12.55 3.01 -25.30
C TYR A 216 -12.75 4.06 -24.18
N ALA A 217 -11.80 4.10 -23.24
CA ALA A 217 -11.51 5.20 -22.32
C ALA A 217 -12.46 5.54 -21.14
N ARG A 218 -13.57 4.82 -20.88
CA ARG A 218 -14.36 5.03 -19.63
C ARG A 218 -14.51 3.77 -18.79
N SER A 219 -14.22 3.88 -17.49
CA SER A 219 -14.38 2.79 -16.54
C SER A 219 -15.84 2.63 -16.09
N PRO A 220 -16.40 1.41 -16.14
CA PRO A 220 -17.76 1.14 -15.68
C PRO A 220 -17.95 1.38 -14.17
N GLU A 221 -19.16 1.71 -13.72
CA GLU A 221 -19.48 1.88 -12.29
C GLU A 221 -19.17 0.62 -11.47
N LYS A 222 -19.33 -0.56 -12.08
CA LYS A 222 -19.00 -1.86 -11.47
C LYS A 222 -17.50 -2.03 -11.22
N ALA A 223 -16.65 -1.46 -12.08
CA ALA A 223 -15.20 -1.45 -11.86
C ALA A 223 -14.81 -0.51 -10.70
N LYS A 224 -15.56 0.58 -10.47
CA LYS A 224 -15.37 1.46 -9.31
C LYS A 224 -15.70 0.76 -8.00
N PHE A 225 -16.81 0.02 -7.97
CA PHE A 225 -17.12 -0.83 -6.82
C PHE A 225 -16.07 -1.92 -6.61
N ALA A 226 -15.61 -2.56 -7.69
CA ALA A 226 -14.56 -3.58 -7.61
C ALA A 226 -13.27 -3.04 -6.98
N PHE A 227 -12.90 -1.79 -7.28
CA PHE A 227 -11.76 -1.13 -6.66
C PHE A 227 -11.95 -0.96 -5.14
N GLY A 228 -13.10 -0.45 -4.69
CA GLY A 228 -13.39 -0.32 -3.25
C GLY A 228 -13.43 -1.68 -2.55
N LEU A 229 -14.06 -2.68 -3.17
CA LEU A 229 -14.14 -4.04 -2.64
C LEU A 229 -12.75 -4.70 -2.55
N VAL A 230 -11.93 -4.60 -3.59
CA VAL A 230 -10.57 -5.16 -3.59
C VAL A 230 -9.68 -4.44 -2.58
N GLY A 231 -9.82 -3.12 -2.42
CA GLY A 231 -9.13 -2.37 -1.37
C GLY A 231 -9.48 -2.88 0.02
N PHE A 232 -10.77 -3.02 0.31
CA PHE A 232 -11.24 -3.59 1.58
C PHE A 232 -10.76 -5.03 1.81
N LEU A 233 -10.88 -5.90 0.80
CA LEU A 233 -10.41 -7.28 0.87
C LEU A 233 -8.89 -7.37 1.06
N SER A 234 -8.12 -6.46 0.47
CA SER A 234 -6.66 -6.39 0.65
C SER A 234 -6.30 -6.18 2.11
N VAL A 235 -6.96 -5.23 2.78
CA VAL A 235 -6.72 -4.94 4.20
C VAL A 235 -7.25 -6.06 5.11
N LEU A 236 -8.40 -6.65 4.79
CA LEU A 236 -8.89 -7.82 5.53
C LEU A 236 -7.91 -8.99 5.47
N ILE A 237 -7.38 -9.32 4.29
CA ILE A 237 -6.37 -10.37 4.12
C ILE A 237 -5.06 -9.98 4.82
N GLY A 238 -4.65 -8.71 4.70
CA GLY A 238 -3.48 -8.17 5.40
C GLY A 238 -3.57 -8.25 6.92
N THR A 239 -4.79 -8.29 7.49
CA THR A 239 -5.00 -8.41 8.94
C THR A 239 -4.38 -9.70 9.48
N ALA A 240 -4.37 -10.79 8.71
CA ALA A 240 -3.67 -12.01 9.11
C ALA A 240 -2.15 -11.77 9.25
N ALA A 241 -1.54 -11.07 8.29
CA ALA A 241 -0.11 -10.73 8.33
C ALA A 241 0.24 -9.74 9.46
N VAL A 242 -0.69 -8.86 9.84
CA VAL A 242 -0.49 -7.89 10.92
C VAL A 242 -0.62 -8.52 12.30
N LEU A 243 -1.51 -9.52 12.46
CA LEU A 243 -1.84 -10.09 13.77
C LEU A 243 -1.13 -11.41 14.09
N ILE A 244 -0.75 -12.21 13.09
CA ILE A 244 -0.30 -13.59 13.30
C ILE A 244 1.20 -13.72 13.05
N GLY A 245 1.96 -13.90 14.13
CA GLY A 245 3.43 -14.01 14.10
C GLY A 245 4.17 -12.78 14.65
N PRO A 246 3.89 -11.55 14.18
CA PRO A 246 4.67 -10.39 14.59
C PRO A 246 4.36 -9.84 15.98
N ILE A 247 3.30 -10.30 16.66
CA ILE A 247 3.01 -9.90 18.04
C ILE A 247 3.91 -10.68 18.99
N ALA A 248 4.65 -9.97 19.83
CA ALA A 248 5.51 -10.55 20.85
C ALA A 248 5.29 -9.88 22.21
N GLU A 249 5.50 -10.68 23.27
CA GLU A 249 5.54 -10.21 24.64
C GLU A 249 7.00 -10.05 25.07
N ILE A 250 7.32 -8.92 25.70
CA ILE A 250 8.61 -8.65 26.31
C ILE A 250 8.38 -8.62 27.83
N VAL A 251 9.04 -9.53 28.53
CA VAL A 251 9.00 -9.63 29.99
C VAL A 251 10.38 -9.28 30.51
N GLU A 252 10.46 -8.25 31.34
CA GLU A 252 11.69 -7.81 32.00
C GLU A 252 11.41 -7.62 33.50
N ASP A 253 12.34 -8.06 34.35
CA ASP A 253 12.18 -7.98 35.80
C ASP A 253 12.00 -6.52 36.26
N GLY A 254 10.93 -6.26 37.02
CA GLY A 254 10.62 -4.93 37.55
C GLY A 254 9.73 -4.07 36.66
N TYR A 255 9.27 -4.57 35.50
CA TYR A 255 8.32 -3.90 34.61
C TYR A 255 7.09 -4.77 34.33
N ASP A 256 5.99 -4.16 33.89
CA ASP A 256 4.82 -4.88 33.42
C ASP A 256 5.11 -5.52 32.05
N PRO A 257 4.49 -6.67 31.71
CA PRO A 257 4.66 -7.28 30.39
C PRO A 257 4.27 -6.31 29.26
N ALA A 258 5.21 -6.03 28.37
CA ALA A 258 5.01 -5.10 27.27
C ALA A 258 4.73 -5.86 25.96
N PHE A 259 3.59 -5.58 25.34
CA PHE A 259 3.25 -6.14 24.03
C PHE A 259 3.76 -5.27 22.90
N VAL A 260 4.52 -5.90 22.00
CA VAL A 260 5.12 -5.23 20.84
C VAL A 260 4.73 -5.92 19.54
N TRP A 261 4.75 -5.15 18.47
CA TRP A 261 4.64 -5.61 17.10
C TRP A 261 6.02 -5.56 16.44
N ARG A 262 6.45 -6.67 15.84
CA ARG A 262 7.74 -6.82 15.15
C ARG A 262 7.54 -6.70 13.64
N PRO A 263 8.44 -6.05 12.89
CA PRO A 263 8.42 -6.05 11.43
C PRO A 263 8.39 -7.45 10.84
N TRP A 264 7.79 -7.61 9.68
CA TRP A 264 7.62 -8.91 9.04
C TRP A 264 8.94 -9.64 8.77
N GLY A 265 10.00 -8.91 8.42
CA GLY A 265 11.34 -9.47 8.23
C GLY A 265 12.12 -9.74 9.52
N ALA A 266 11.54 -9.54 10.72
CA ALA A 266 12.23 -9.85 11.96
C ALA A 266 12.45 -11.37 12.10
N MET A 267 13.69 -11.78 12.36
CA MET A 267 14.08 -13.18 12.49
C MET A 267 13.85 -13.73 13.90
N SER A 268 13.48 -15.01 13.98
CA SER A 268 13.53 -15.77 15.22
C SER A 268 14.98 -16.11 15.57
N SER A 269 15.37 -15.90 16.83
CA SER A 269 16.73 -16.19 17.33
C SER A 269 17.16 -17.67 17.24
N SER A 270 16.23 -18.56 16.90
CA SER A 270 16.43 -20.01 16.83
C SER A 270 16.21 -20.62 15.45
N ASN A 271 15.71 -19.86 14.45
CA ASN A 271 15.33 -20.39 13.15
C ASN A 271 15.80 -19.49 11.99
N VAL A 272 16.07 -20.11 10.84
CA VAL A 272 16.33 -19.42 9.56
C VAL A 272 15.07 -18.69 9.02
N LEU A 273 13.91 -18.85 9.68
CA LEU A 273 12.64 -18.28 9.23
C LEU A 273 12.22 -17.04 10.05
N PRO A 274 11.55 -16.06 9.41
CA PRO A 274 11.01 -14.90 10.10
C PRO A 274 9.85 -15.26 11.05
N PHE A 275 9.59 -14.40 12.05
CA PHE A 275 8.45 -14.55 12.97
C PHE A 275 7.11 -14.56 12.25
N THR A 276 6.96 -13.70 11.24
CA THR A 276 5.76 -13.67 10.41
C THR A 276 5.94 -14.65 9.27
N ASN A 277 5.00 -15.59 9.10
CA ASN A 277 5.07 -16.52 7.99
C ASN A 277 5.01 -15.75 6.64
N PRO A 278 5.99 -15.94 5.73
CA PRO A 278 6.04 -15.19 4.48
C PRO A 278 4.81 -15.36 3.57
N ALA A 279 4.06 -16.47 3.70
CA ALA A 279 2.81 -16.68 2.97
C ALA A 279 1.72 -15.65 3.31
N LEU A 280 1.65 -15.19 4.57
CA LEU A 280 0.69 -14.15 4.97
C LEU A 280 1.02 -12.82 4.29
N VAL A 281 2.30 -12.46 4.23
CA VAL A 281 2.77 -11.24 3.57
C VAL A 281 2.58 -11.34 2.06
N GLN A 282 2.87 -12.50 1.46
CA GLN A 282 2.63 -12.76 0.05
C GLN A 282 1.13 -12.64 -0.29
N ALA A 283 0.23 -13.17 0.55
CA ALA A 283 -1.22 -13.05 0.39
C ALA A 283 -1.66 -11.58 0.34
N PHE A 284 -1.15 -10.78 1.27
CA PHE A 284 -1.43 -9.35 1.34
C PHE A 284 -0.94 -8.59 0.10
N LEU A 285 0.32 -8.83 -0.30
CA LEU A 285 0.94 -8.14 -1.45
C LEU A 285 0.27 -8.50 -2.79
N MET A 286 -0.17 -9.74 -2.97
CA MET A 286 -0.93 -10.15 -4.16
C MET A 286 -2.24 -9.37 -4.30
N MET A 287 -2.95 -9.14 -3.19
CA MET A 287 -4.18 -8.34 -3.19
C MET A 287 -3.91 -6.86 -3.41
N LEU A 288 -2.88 -6.31 -2.77
CA LEU A 288 -2.42 -4.94 -3.02
C LEU A 288 -2.08 -4.71 -4.50
N MET A 289 -1.42 -5.67 -5.15
CA MET A 289 -1.11 -5.57 -6.58
C MET A 289 -2.38 -5.47 -7.42
N THR A 290 -3.36 -6.34 -7.17
CA THR A 290 -4.67 -6.26 -7.85
C THR A 290 -5.31 -4.88 -7.62
N TRP A 291 -5.25 -4.37 -6.40
CA TRP A 291 -5.79 -3.06 -6.06
C TRP A 291 -5.11 -1.92 -6.83
N ILE A 292 -3.78 -1.91 -6.91
CA ILE A 292 -2.99 -0.90 -7.65
C ILE A 292 -3.32 -0.91 -9.14
N PHE A 293 -3.54 -2.07 -9.75
CA PHE A 293 -3.90 -2.16 -11.17
C PHE A 293 -5.33 -1.68 -11.45
N LEU A 294 -6.22 -1.69 -10.46
CA LEU A 294 -7.58 -1.13 -10.55
C LEU A 294 -7.63 0.39 -10.31
N ALA A 295 -6.76 0.93 -9.44
CA ALA A 295 -6.67 2.35 -9.04
C ALA A 295 -6.64 3.46 -10.13
N PRO A 296 -6.03 3.30 -11.32
CA PRO A 296 -5.65 4.44 -12.18
C PRO A 296 -6.54 4.64 -13.40
N ARG A 297 -7.63 3.86 -13.55
CA ARG A 297 -8.60 4.04 -14.65
C ARG A 297 -9.91 4.61 -14.16
N LEU A 298 -10.06 4.77 -12.85
CA LEU A 298 -11.30 5.12 -12.19
C LEU A 298 -11.29 6.59 -11.83
N GLY A 299 -11.20 7.45 -12.84
CA GLY A 299 -11.39 8.89 -12.64
C GLY A 299 -12.68 9.16 -11.88
N ALA A 300 -12.61 10.04 -10.89
CA ALA A 300 -13.79 10.59 -10.24
C ALA A 300 -14.70 11.23 -11.30
N LYS A 301 -16.02 11.24 -11.07
CA LYS A 301 -16.95 12.03 -11.91
C LYS A 301 -16.64 13.54 -11.86
N GLU A 302 -15.74 13.95 -10.96
CA GLU A 302 -15.47 15.32 -10.54
C GLU A 302 -14.11 15.87 -11.00
N LEU A 303 -13.20 15.02 -11.51
CA LEU A 303 -11.91 15.50 -12.00
C LEU A 303 -12.13 16.24 -13.33
N LYS A 304 -11.66 17.49 -13.42
CA LYS A 304 -11.75 18.26 -14.67
C LYS A 304 -11.04 17.46 -15.77
N LYS A 305 -11.51 17.57 -17.01
CA LYS A 305 -10.89 16.93 -18.20
C LYS A 305 -9.38 17.21 -18.34
N VAL A 306 -8.89 18.29 -17.74
CA VAL A 306 -7.46 18.66 -17.70
C VAL A 306 -6.69 17.75 -16.72
N ASP A 307 -7.28 17.39 -15.58
CA ASP A 307 -6.69 16.49 -14.58
C ASP A 307 -6.73 15.02 -15.03
N ILE A 308 -7.75 14.62 -15.80
CA ILE A 308 -7.87 13.26 -16.38
C ILE A 308 -6.72 12.96 -17.37
N GLY A 309 -6.12 14.00 -17.96
CA GLY A 309 -4.93 13.89 -18.82
C GLY A 309 -3.63 13.69 -18.05
N ASP A 310 -3.47 14.35 -16.90
CA ASP A 310 -2.30 14.24 -16.02
C ASP A 310 -2.36 13.03 -15.06
N ASP A 311 -3.57 12.50 -14.79
CA ASP A 311 -3.80 11.32 -13.93
C ASP A 311 -3.22 10.02 -14.52
N ILE A 312 -3.03 10.00 -15.84
CA ILE A 312 -2.37 8.90 -16.57
C ILE A 312 -0.84 9.09 -16.56
N VAL A 313 -0.33 10.30 -16.27
CA VAL A 313 1.06 10.74 -16.48
C VAL A 313 1.84 10.97 -15.18
N LYS A 314 1.22 11.01 -13.99
CA LYS A 314 1.91 10.82 -12.69
C LYS A 314 2.36 9.35 -12.45
N GLY A 315 2.76 8.66 -13.51
CA GLY A 315 3.12 7.23 -13.54
C GLY A 315 4.25 6.82 -12.60
N GLY A 316 5.01 7.76 -12.01
CA GLY A 316 6.09 7.48 -11.07
C GLY A 316 5.63 6.75 -9.80
N LEU A 317 4.63 7.27 -9.07
CA LEU A 317 4.17 6.65 -7.81
C LEU A 317 3.48 5.31 -8.05
N LYS A 318 2.69 5.20 -9.12
CA LYS A 318 2.08 3.93 -9.50
C LYS A 318 3.13 2.91 -9.93
N ALA A 319 4.11 3.31 -10.75
CA ALA A 319 5.20 2.42 -11.14
C ALA A 319 6.02 1.98 -9.91
N LEU A 320 6.25 2.87 -8.96
CA LEU A 320 6.92 2.54 -7.69
C LEU A 320 6.08 1.57 -6.85
N MET A 321 4.77 1.78 -6.71
CA MET A 321 3.87 0.82 -6.04
C MET A 321 3.88 -0.56 -6.72
N ILE A 322 3.84 -0.60 -8.04
CA ILE A 322 3.92 -1.85 -8.82
C ILE A 322 5.28 -2.52 -8.58
N LEU A 323 6.37 -1.75 -8.61
CA LEU A 323 7.71 -2.25 -8.32
C LEU A 323 7.80 -2.84 -6.92
N MET A 324 7.30 -2.12 -5.90
CA MET A 324 7.27 -2.60 -4.52
C MET A 324 6.43 -3.87 -4.36
N ALA A 325 5.30 -3.98 -5.04
CA ALA A 325 4.46 -5.18 -5.02
C ALA A 325 5.18 -6.37 -5.70
N PHE A 326 5.78 -6.13 -6.86
CA PHE A 326 6.53 -7.13 -7.62
C PHE A 326 7.71 -7.68 -6.81
N VAL A 327 8.55 -6.77 -6.30
CA VAL A 327 9.70 -7.07 -5.44
C VAL A 327 9.23 -7.77 -4.16
N GLY A 328 8.19 -7.26 -3.50
CA GLY A 328 7.68 -7.83 -2.27
C GLY A 328 7.16 -9.28 -2.43
N ILE A 329 6.40 -9.58 -3.48
CA ILE A 329 5.89 -10.93 -3.74
C ILE A 329 7.04 -11.91 -4.00
N LEU A 330 8.06 -11.47 -4.76
CA LEU A 330 9.27 -12.25 -5.02
C LEU A 330 10.04 -12.55 -3.73
N PHE A 331 10.33 -11.52 -2.94
CA PHE A 331 11.13 -11.67 -1.72
C PHE A 331 10.35 -12.40 -0.62
N ALA A 332 9.03 -12.23 -0.50
CA ALA A 332 8.21 -13.09 0.35
C ALA A 332 8.22 -14.55 -0.13
N GLY A 333 8.29 -14.81 -1.43
CA GLY A 333 8.52 -16.13 -2.00
C GLY A 333 9.86 -16.73 -1.58
N GLN A 334 10.94 -15.97 -1.75
CA GLN A 334 12.30 -16.39 -1.40
C GLN A 334 12.49 -16.58 0.12
N ALA A 335 11.90 -15.73 0.95
CA ALA A 335 11.89 -15.89 2.41
C ALA A 335 11.27 -17.23 2.86
N GLY A 336 10.34 -17.75 2.06
CA GLY A 336 9.66 -19.03 2.27
C GLY A 336 10.48 -20.29 1.96
N THR A 337 11.70 -20.12 1.43
CA THR A 337 12.59 -21.25 1.03
C THR A 337 13.38 -21.81 2.20
N ALA A 338 13.48 -21.10 3.33
CA ALA A 338 14.35 -21.47 4.47
C ALA A 338 15.85 -21.65 4.09
N ILE A 339 16.28 -21.20 2.91
CA ILE A 339 17.69 -21.22 2.49
C ILE A 339 18.36 -19.96 3.05
N GLN A 340 19.34 -20.11 3.95
CA GLN A 340 19.90 -19.02 4.74
C GLN A 340 20.26 -17.76 3.93
N GLY A 341 21.07 -17.89 2.88
CA GLY A 341 21.47 -16.74 2.06
C GLY A 341 20.33 -16.11 1.25
N ALA A 342 19.30 -16.88 0.89
CA ALA A 342 18.11 -16.36 0.21
C ALA A 342 17.17 -15.64 1.19
N VAL A 343 17.06 -16.15 2.43
CA VAL A 343 16.23 -15.53 3.46
C VAL A 343 16.83 -14.21 3.90
N GLU A 344 18.10 -14.17 4.32
CA GLU A 344 18.75 -12.95 4.83
C GLU A 344 18.64 -11.76 3.85
N GLY A 345 18.85 -12.01 2.54
CA GLY A 345 18.70 -10.98 1.50
C GLY A 345 17.26 -10.53 1.23
N SER A 346 16.26 -11.29 1.69
CA SER A 346 14.84 -11.06 1.41
C SER A 346 14.05 -10.30 2.49
N LEU A 347 14.54 -10.29 3.73
CA LEU A 347 13.82 -9.77 4.90
C LEU A 347 13.55 -8.26 4.80
N PHE A 348 14.49 -7.50 4.23
CA PHE A 348 14.33 -6.06 4.04
C PHE A 348 13.15 -5.74 3.12
N PHE A 349 13.11 -6.39 1.94
CA PHE A 349 12.05 -6.17 0.97
C PHE A 349 10.70 -6.73 1.43
N MET A 350 10.71 -7.85 2.16
CA MET A 350 9.52 -8.37 2.82
C MET A 350 8.94 -7.38 3.83
N THR A 351 9.78 -6.62 4.53
CA THR A 351 9.35 -5.61 5.51
C THR A 351 8.84 -4.33 4.86
N ILE A 352 9.55 -3.80 3.85
CA ILE A 352 9.25 -2.47 3.31
C ILE A 352 8.09 -2.46 2.31
N SER A 353 7.91 -3.53 1.51
CA SER A 353 7.04 -3.50 0.34
C SER A 353 5.57 -3.21 0.65
N GLY A 354 4.98 -3.90 1.63
CA GLY A 354 3.56 -3.72 1.97
C GLY A 354 3.27 -2.34 2.57
N PRO A 355 3.98 -1.93 3.64
CA PRO A 355 3.86 -0.59 4.20
C PRO A 355 4.13 0.52 3.18
N ALA A 356 5.13 0.38 2.30
CA ALA A 356 5.41 1.36 1.25
C ALA A 356 4.21 1.55 0.30
N ILE A 357 3.56 0.47 -0.14
CA ILE A 357 2.36 0.54 -0.98
C ILE A 357 1.22 1.24 -0.24
N LEU A 358 0.97 0.89 1.03
CA LEU A 358 -0.06 1.56 1.84
C LEU A 358 0.25 3.05 2.00
N PHE A 359 1.51 3.40 2.25
CA PHE A 359 1.95 4.78 2.35
C PHE A 359 1.70 5.54 1.04
N PHE A 360 2.10 4.99 -0.10
CA PHE A 360 1.93 5.65 -1.41
C PHE A 360 0.45 5.79 -1.77
N MET A 361 -0.36 4.77 -1.55
CA MET A 361 -1.80 4.85 -1.77
C MET A 361 -2.44 5.89 -0.82
N GLY A 362 -2.03 5.89 0.45
CA GLY A 362 -2.49 6.87 1.43
C GLY A 362 -2.11 8.31 1.05
N ALA A 363 -0.88 8.52 0.61
CA ALA A 363 -0.39 9.81 0.11
C ALA A 363 -1.19 10.28 -1.11
N LEU A 364 -1.55 9.39 -2.04
CA LEU A 364 -2.40 9.72 -3.18
C LEU A 364 -3.81 10.18 -2.74
N TYR A 365 -4.43 9.47 -1.80
CA TYR A 365 -5.71 9.89 -1.22
C TYR A 365 -5.60 11.26 -0.52
N VAL A 366 -4.61 11.47 0.33
CA VAL A 366 -4.44 12.76 1.02
C VAL A 366 -4.17 13.90 0.03
N SER A 367 -3.39 13.66 -1.03
CA SER A 367 -3.11 14.64 -2.08
C SER A 367 -4.34 15.02 -2.90
N THR A 368 -5.35 14.14 -2.95
CA THR A 368 -6.66 14.41 -3.57
C THR A 368 -7.69 14.88 -2.55
N THR A 369 -7.24 15.36 -1.38
CA THR A 369 -8.06 15.84 -0.25
C THR A 369 -8.92 14.78 0.44
N ASP A 370 -8.68 13.49 0.17
CA ASP A 370 -9.27 12.37 0.90
C ASP A 370 -8.41 11.99 2.12
N VAL A 371 -8.56 12.80 3.17
CA VAL A 371 -7.89 12.57 4.45
C VAL A 371 -8.50 11.38 5.20
N ILE A 372 -9.79 11.08 4.97
CA ILE A 372 -10.52 10.02 5.68
C ILE A 372 -9.94 8.65 5.33
N THR A 373 -9.71 8.40 4.04
CA THR A 373 -9.12 7.15 3.56
C THR A 373 -7.60 7.17 3.68
N GLY A 374 -6.98 8.31 3.33
CA GLY A 374 -5.54 8.39 3.18
C GLY A 374 -4.75 8.42 4.49
N LEU A 375 -5.23 9.14 5.50
CA LEU A 375 -4.49 9.30 6.76
C LEU A 375 -4.31 7.99 7.53
N PRO A 376 -5.35 7.12 7.69
CA PRO A 376 -5.15 5.81 8.32
C PRO A 376 -4.08 4.97 7.62
N LEU A 377 -4.05 4.96 6.28
CA LEU A 377 -3.07 4.21 5.49
C LEU A 377 -1.64 4.70 5.76
N VAL A 378 -1.45 6.03 5.77
CA VAL A 378 -0.16 6.67 6.07
C VAL A 378 0.30 6.32 7.48
N VAL A 379 -0.55 6.51 8.49
CA VAL A 379 -0.16 6.29 9.89
C VAL A 379 0.14 4.81 10.15
N ALA A 380 -0.70 3.89 9.67
CA ALA A 380 -0.46 2.45 9.82
C ALA A 380 0.86 2.03 9.15
N SER A 381 1.13 2.52 7.95
CA SER A 381 2.37 2.18 7.23
C SER A 381 3.64 2.65 7.96
N ILE A 382 3.64 3.83 8.57
CA ILE A 382 4.80 4.34 9.30
C ILE A 382 5.11 3.44 10.51
N PHE A 383 4.10 3.08 11.31
CA PHE A 383 4.31 2.20 12.46
C PHE A 383 4.71 0.78 12.06
N MET A 384 4.30 0.30 10.88
CA MET A 384 4.72 -1.01 10.37
C MET A 384 6.15 -1.02 9.79
N LEU A 385 6.73 0.14 9.47
CA LEU A 385 8.12 0.27 9.00
C LEU A 385 9.14 0.35 10.14
N LEU A 386 8.68 0.56 11.37
CA LEU A 386 9.53 0.72 12.54
C LEU A 386 10.10 -0.61 13.01
N SER A 387 11.43 -0.67 13.00
CA SER A 387 12.24 -1.78 13.49
C SER A 387 12.98 -1.33 14.77
N PRO A 388 13.44 -2.23 15.66
CA PRO A 388 13.21 -3.68 15.68
C PRO A 388 11.79 -4.08 16.09
N HIS A 389 11.05 -3.19 16.72
CA HIS A 389 9.65 -3.38 17.11
C HIS A 389 8.97 -2.04 17.40
N THR A 390 7.64 -2.08 17.53
CA THR A 390 6.77 -0.95 17.86
C THR A 390 5.78 -1.38 18.93
N LEU A 391 5.30 -0.48 19.78
CA LEU A 391 4.24 -0.79 20.74
C LEU A 391 3.00 -1.30 19.99
N LEU A 392 2.40 -2.38 20.48
CA LEU A 392 1.33 -3.08 19.75
C LEU A 392 0.15 -2.15 19.42
N LEU A 393 -0.27 -1.33 20.38
CA LEU A 393 -1.44 -0.45 20.22
C LEU A 393 -1.27 0.60 19.12
N THR A 394 -0.04 1.07 18.87
CA THR A 394 0.22 2.05 17.81
C THR A 394 0.19 1.43 16.42
N VAL A 395 0.21 0.10 16.29
CA VAL A 395 -0.06 -0.59 15.02
C VAL A 395 -1.55 -0.97 14.91
N LEU A 396 -2.13 -1.54 15.97
CA LEU A 396 -3.50 -2.05 15.95
C LEU A 396 -4.55 -0.96 15.75
N ILE A 397 -4.41 0.18 16.43
CA ILE A 397 -5.40 1.26 16.34
C ILE A 397 -5.42 1.85 14.92
N PRO A 398 -4.28 2.28 14.32
CA PRO A 398 -4.27 2.73 12.93
C PRO A 398 -4.75 1.66 11.95
N TRP A 399 -4.38 0.38 12.14
CA TRP A 399 -4.83 -0.71 11.28
C TRP A 399 -6.37 -0.88 11.32
N ALA A 400 -6.97 -0.80 12.50
CA ALA A 400 -8.43 -0.83 12.66
C ALA A 400 -9.10 0.33 11.90
N PHE A 401 -8.51 1.54 11.95
CA PHE A 401 -8.97 2.66 11.15
C PHE A 401 -8.79 2.45 9.64
N VAL A 402 -7.74 1.76 9.19
CA VAL A 402 -7.60 1.37 7.78
C VAL A 402 -8.71 0.42 7.37
N VAL A 403 -9.01 -0.62 8.17
CA VAL A 403 -10.12 -1.55 7.89
C VAL A 403 -11.44 -0.80 7.78
N LEU A 404 -11.71 0.09 8.75
CA LEU A 404 -12.94 0.88 8.79
C LEU A 404 -13.04 1.83 7.60
N SER A 405 -11.97 2.57 7.26
CA SER A 405 -11.99 3.53 6.17
C SER A 405 -12.16 2.86 4.82
N GLN A 406 -11.51 1.71 4.58
CA GLN A 406 -11.71 0.94 3.34
C GLN A 406 -13.11 0.31 3.26
N PHE A 407 -13.69 -0.12 4.38
CA PHE A 407 -15.07 -0.60 4.41
C PHE A 407 -16.06 0.49 4.04
N VAL A 408 -15.90 1.67 4.63
CA VAL A 408 -16.74 2.85 4.34
C VAL A 408 -16.56 3.28 2.88
N LEU A 409 -15.33 3.26 2.35
CA LEU A 409 -15.06 3.53 0.93
C LEU A 409 -15.75 2.52 0.00
N MET A 410 -15.71 1.22 0.34
CA MET A 410 -16.42 0.19 -0.42
C MET A 410 -17.94 0.48 -0.46
N ILE A 411 -18.55 0.85 0.68
CA ILE A 411 -19.96 1.24 0.72
C ILE A 411 -20.20 2.47 -0.16
N GLU A 412 -19.34 3.47 -0.07
CA GLU A 412 -19.47 4.71 -0.85
C GLU A 412 -19.38 4.46 -2.36
N THR A 413 -18.43 3.63 -2.80
CA THR A 413 -18.32 3.22 -4.21
C THR A 413 -19.58 2.51 -4.70
N ARG A 414 -20.28 1.77 -3.83
CA ARG A 414 -21.53 1.08 -4.18
C ARG A 414 -22.74 2.01 -4.24
N VAL A 415 -22.86 2.91 -3.28
CA VAL A 415 -24.03 3.77 -3.10
C VAL A 415 -23.97 4.97 -4.06
N ARG A 416 -22.78 5.56 -4.25
CA ARG A 416 -22.60 6.82 -5.00
C ARG A 416 -21.62 6.72 -6.17
N GLY A 417 -20.82 5.66 -6.26
CA GLY A 417 -19.85 5.50 -7.35
C GLY A 417 -18.62 6.41 -7.23
N LEU A 418 -18.37 6.94 -6.03
CA LEU A 418 -17.17 7.71 -5.70
C LEU A 418 -16.07 6.77 -5.21
N THR A 419 -14.84 7.01 -5.66
CA THR A 419 -13.65 6.22 -5.29
C THR A 419 -12.75 6.94 -4.28
N ALA A 420 -13.19 8.08 -3.75
CA ALA A 420 -12.53 8.87 -2.71
C ALA A 420 -13.54 9.78 -1.99
N PHE A 421 -13.29 10.12 -0.73
CA PHE A 421 -14.05 11.12 0.05
C PHE A 421 -13.33 12.47 -0.02
N SER A 422 -13.46 13.22 -1.12
CA SER A 422 -12.89 14.57 -1.23
C SER A 422 -13.42 15.47 -0.10
N VAL A 423 -12.61 15.73 0.94
CA VAL A 423 -12.99 16.53 2.12
C VAL A 423 -11.98 17.67 2.35
N PRO A 424 -12.08 18.77 1.59
CA PRO A 424 -11.10 19.86 1.59
C PRO A 424 -10.96 20.58 2.93
N TRP A 425 -12.03 20.69 3.72
CA TRP A 425 -11.97 21.30 5.05
C TRP A 425 -11.12 20.46 6.02
N ALA A 426 -11.21 19.12 5.91
CA ALA A 426 -10.45 18.22 6.76
C ALA A 426 -8.96 18.32 6.47
N THR A 427 -8.57 18.57 5.22
CA THR A 427 -7.18 18.83 4.84
C THR A 427 -6.60 20.04 5.58
N VAL A 428 -7.36 21.14 5.71
CA VAL A 428 -6.92 22.35 6.44
C VAL A 428 -6.85 22.12 7.95
N VAL A 429 -7.83 21.40 8.50
CA VAL A 429 -7.86 21.09 9.94
C VAL A 429 -6.71 20.15 10.32
N VAL A 430 -6.51 19.08 9.55
CA VAL A 430 -5.47 18.08 9.84
C VAL A 430 -4.07 18.64 9.62
N SER A 431 -3.83 19.47 8.60
CA SER A 431 -2.53 20.15 8.46
C SER A 431 -2.23 21.04 9.67
N SER A 432 -3.23 21.78 10.14
CA SER A 432 -3.11 22.65 11.32
C SER A 432 -2.87 21.85 12.61
N LEU A 433 -3.60 20.75 12.82
CA LEU A 433 -3.42 19.87 13.97
C LEU A 433 -2.07 19.16 13.96
N ALA A 434 -1.58 18.74 12.79
CA ALA A 434 -0.27 18.13 12.65
C ALA A 434 0.87 19.11 12.97
N SER A 435 0.75 20.37 12.51
CA SER A 435 1.66 21.46 12.90
C SER A 435 1.58 21.77 14.39
N LEU A 436 0.38 21.78 14.98
CA LEU A 436 0.21 21.97 16.42
C LEU A 436 0.87 20.84 17.22
N ALA A 437 0.70 19.58 16.80
CA ALA A 437 1.36 18.45 17.41
C ALA A 437 2.89 18.58 17.35
N LEU A 438 3.43 19.03 16.21
CA LEU A 438 4.86 19.31 16.06
C LEU A 438 5.33 20.40 17.05
N ILE A 439 4.60 21.50 17.19
CA ILE A 439 4.90 22.57 18.17
C ILE A 439 4.93 22.01 19.58
N ILE A 440 3.91 21.24 19.97
CA ILE A 440 3.76 20.64 21.28
C ILE A 440 4.95 19.72 21.60
N ILE A 441 5.37 18.91 20.63
CA ILE A 441 6.52 18.00 20.77
C ILE A 441 7.82 18.78 20.89
N LEU A 442 8.03 19.79 20.04
CA LEU A 442 9.23 20.64 20.03
C LEU A 442 9.39 21.49 21.29
N LEU A 443 8.28 21.91 21.90
CA LEU A 443 8.28 22.65 23.17
C LEU A 443 8.44 21.74 24.40
N GLY A 444 8.59 20.42 24.21
CA GLY A 444 8.85 19.49 25.29
C GLY A 444 7.63 19.17 26.15
N MET A 445 6.38 19.27 25.65
CA MET A 445 5.24 18.86 26.51
C MET A 445 5.15 17.33 26.73
N LEU A 446 5.92 16.53 25.99
CA LEU A 446 6.10 15.10 26.26
C LEU A 446 7.11 14.83 27.40
N GLY A 447 7.65 15.86 28.07
CA GLY A 447 8.51 15.74 29.26
C GLY A 447 9.29 17.02 29.60
N VAL A 448 9.51 17.30 30.89
CA VAL A 448 9.99 18.62 31.37
C VAL A 448 11.41 18.98 30.90
N GLY A 449 11.56 19.94 29.99
CA GLY A 449 12.84 20.64 29.71
C GLY A 449 12.88 21.43 28.38
N PRO A 450 13.69 22.51 28.27
CA PRO A 450 13.81 23.28 27.04
C PRO A 450 14.61 22.54 25.94
N PRO A 451 14.42 22.92 24.65
CA PRO A 451 14.82 22.13 23.47
C PRO A 451 16.33 22.11 23.18
N ALA A 452 17.14 22.75 24.01
CA ALA A 452 18.58 22.95 23.79
C ALA A 452 19.42 21.65 23.89
N ILE A 453 18.78 20.51 24.13
CA ILE A 453 19.42 19.23 24.44
C ILE A 453 18.72 18.09 23.69
N TRP A 454 18.45 18.33 22.41
CA TRP A 454 18.02 17.33 21.45
C TRP A 454 19.29 16.72 20.84
N PRO A 455 19.68 15.47 21.14
CA PRO A 455 18.93 14.36 21.74
C PRO A 455 19.39 13.95 23.15
N THR A 456 20.33 14.66 23.77
CA THR A 456 21.11 14.14 24.90
C THR A 456 20.41 14.05 26.27
N ASN A 457 19.30 14.75 26.56
CA ASN A 457 18.84 14.82 27.97
C ASN A 457 17.54 14.12 28.37
N LEU A 458 16.57 13.84 27.51
CA LEU A 458 15.25 13.43 28.05
C LEU A 458 14.53 12.31 27.29
N TRP A 459 14.71 12.14 25.98
CA TRP A 459 14.09 11.00 25.30
C TRP A 459 14.74 9.66 25.68
N TYR A 460 15.98 9.70 26.18
CA TYR A 460 16.71 8.50 26.60
C TYR A 460 16.33 7.95 27.97
N ASN A 461 15.67 8.75 28.82
CA ASN A 461 15.41 8.40 30.22
C ASN A 461 13.94 8.59 30.65
N MET A 462 13.04 8.85 29.71
CA MET A 462 11.62 9.04 30.03
C MET A 462 10.81 7.80 29.68
N GLU A 463 10.35 7.14 30.73
CA GLU A 463 9.22 6.25 30.69
C GLU A 463 7.95 7.09 30.42
N LEU A 464 7.60 7.28 29.14
CA LEU A 464 6.41 8.02 28.72
C LEU A 464 5.12 7.23 29.02
N ILE A 465 5.23 5.90 28.95
CA ILE A 465 4.20 4.97 29.40
C ILE A 465 4.73 4.28 30.65
N PRO A 466 4.21 4.63 31.84
CA PRO A 466 4.56 3.95 33.09
C PRO A 466 4.30 2.44 33.01
N GLY A 467 5.21 1.64 33.57
CA GLY A 467 5.21 0.19 33.53
C GLY A 467 5.94 -0.43 32.35
N ILE A 468 6.45 0.33 31.37
CA ILE A 468 7.10 -0.20 30.16
C ILE A 468 8.58 0.23 30.11
N PRO A 469 9.55 -0.68 29.90
CA PRO A 469 10.96 -0.29 29.79
C PRO A 469 11.20 0.74 28.69
N VAL A 470 12.09 1.71 28.94
CA VAL A 470 12.38 2.82 28.00
C VAL A 470 12.80 2.31 26.63
N TRP A 471 13.64 1.27 26.57
CA TRP A 471 14.12 0.69 25.31
C TRP A 471 13.01 0.03 24.48
N VAL A 472 11.93 -0.42 25.11
CA VAL A 472 10.76 -1.02 24.43
C VAL A 472 9.88 0.05 23.78
N GLN A 473 9.64 1.16 24.49
CA GLN A 473 8.77 2.23 24.01
C GLN A 473 9.47 3.22 23.07
N ALA A 474 10.79 3.37 23.19
CA ALA A 474 11.52 4.42 22.49
C ALA A 474 11.46 4.37 20.95
N PRO A 475 11.58 3.21 20.27
CA PRO A 475 11.43 3.16 18.80
C PRO A 475 10.08 3.74 18.32
N THR A 476 9.03 3.53 19.11
CA THR A 476 7.67 4.03 18.81
C THR A 476 7.57 5.53 19.07
N ILE A 477 8.12 5.98 20.20
CA ILE A 477 8.01 7.37 20.62
C ILE A 477 8.80 8.27 19.67
N LEU A 478 10.04 7.89 19.33
CA LEU A 478 10.97 8.63 18.47
C LEU A 478 10.39 9.01 17.11
N ILE A 479 9.36 8.30 16.64
CA ILE A 479 8.74 8.53 15.34
C ILE A 479 7.59 9.55 15.35
N PHE A 480 7.01 9.89 16.51
CA PHE A 480 5.86 10.80 16.57
C PHE A 480 6.11 12.17 15.92
N PRO A 481 7.25 12.86 16.14
CA PRO A 481 7.51 14.11 15.46
C PRO A 481 7.69 13.93 13.94
N LEU A 482 8.26 12.80 13.49
CA LEU A 482 8.33 12.50 12.06
C LEU A 482 6.93 12.32 11.47
N ILE A 483 6.06 11.56 12.14
CA ILE A 483 4.65 11.37 11.75
C ILE A 483 3.95 12.73 11.62
N ALA A 484 4.13 13.63 12.59
CA ALA A 484 3.53 14.97 12.55
C ALA A 484 3.96 15.76 11.30
N ILE A 485 5.26 15.79 10.99
CA ILE A 485 5.77 16.49 9.79
C ILE A 485 5.27 15.82 8.50
N VAL A 486 5.25 14.48 8.46
CA VAL A 486 4.77 13.72 7.30
C VAL A 486 3.29 14.01 7.02
N ILE A 487 2.43 13.93 8.04
CA ILE A 487 1.00 14.25 7.92
C ILE A 487 0.81 15.70 7.48
N ARG A 488 1.56 16.64 8.09
CA ARG A 488 1.56 18.05 7.70
C ARG A 488 1.87 18.21 6.21
N ASN A 489 2.95 17.61 5.72
CA ASN A 489 3.35 17.76 4.32
C ASN A 489 2.35 17.15 3.33
N LEU A 490 1.85 15.95 3.63
CA LEU A 490 0.89 15.27 2.75
C LEU A 490 -0.42 16.06 2.67
N THR A 491 -0.93 16.53 3.80
CA THR A 491 -2.16 17.35 3.84
C THR A 491 -1.96 18.69 3.14
N LEU A 492 -0.81 19.36 3.31
CA LEU A 492 -0.51 20.59 2.57
C LEU A 492 -0.40 20.38 1.06
N SER A 493 0.13 19.23 0.61
CA SER A 493 0.10 18.85 -0.81
C SER A 493 -1.35 18.73 -1.32
N GLY A 494 -2.25 18.14 -0.53
CA GLY A 494 -3.68 18.11 -0.87
C GLY A 494 -4.34 19.48 -0.88
N PHE A 495 -3.99 20.34 0.08
CA PHE A 495 -4.50 21.71 0.14
C PHE A 495 -4.09 22.51 -1.10
N ALA A 496 -2.85 22.30 -1.52
CA ALA A 496 -2.26 22.98 -2.66
C ALA A 496 -2.70 22.42 -4.02
N HIS A 497 -2.97 21.11 -4.12
CA HIS A 497 -3.52 20.49 -5.31
C HIS A 497 -4.86 21.13 -5.71
N LYS A 498 -5.76 21.33 -4.75
CA LYS A 498 -7.04 22.01 -5.00
C LYS A 498 -6.89 23.51 -5.29
N GLY A 499 -5.82 24.14 -4.80
CA GLY A 499 -5.44 25.50 -5.19
C GLY A 499 -4.73 25.60 -6.55
N GLY A 500 -4.31 24.47 -7.15
CA GLY A 500 -3.59 24.45 -8.43
C GLY A 500 -2.10 24.85 -8.33
N TYR A 501 -1.47 24.72 -7.17
CA TYR A 501 -0.08 25.15 -6.96
C TYR A 501 0.95 24.05 -7.29
N GLY A 502 1.45 24.01 -8.53
CA GLY A 502 2.32 22.93 -9.03
C GLY A 502 3.63 22.67 -8.25
N ALA A 503 4.22 23.67 -7.58
CA ALA A 503 5.49 23.49 -6.84
C ALA A 503 5.36 22.58 -5.59
N THR A 504 4.15 22.40 -5.08
CA THR A 504 3.87 21.65 -3.83
C THR A 504 3.70 20.15 -4.02
N ASP A 505 3.54 19.66 -5.25
CA ASP A 505 3.58 18.22 -5.55
C ASP A 505 4.94 17.61 -5.15
N THR A 506 6.00 18.43 -5.16
CA THR A 506 7.34 18.08 -4.69
C THR A 506 7.37 17.76 -3.18
N LEU A 507 6.51 18.37 -2.36
CA LEU A 507 6.41 18.07 -0.91
C LEU A 507 5.98 16.63 -0.67
N GLY A 508 4.99 16.16 -1.43
CA GLY A 508 4.50 14.79 -1.34
C GLY A 508 5.59 13.79 -1.72
N GLY A 509 6.30 14.04 -2.83
CA GLY A 509 7.39 13.19 -3.31
C GLY A 509 8.59 13.11 -2.37
N LEU A 510 9.02 14.24 -1.78
CA LEU A 510 10.10 14.24 -0.80
C LEU A 510 9.70 13.47 0.46
N THR A 511 8.49 13.72 0.98
CA THR A 511 7.97 13.05 2.18
C THR A 511 7.93 11.53 1.99
N VAL A 512 7.53 11.07 0.80
CA VAL A 512 7.58 9.65 0.38
C VAL A 512 8.98 9.05 0.51
N LEU A 513 10.02 9.71 -0.02
CA LEU A 513 11.38 9.18 0.01
C LEU A 513 11.93 9.06 1.43
N PHE A 514 11.64 10.03 2.31
CA PHE A 514 12.10 10.01 3.70
C PHE A 514 11.41 8.94 4.55
N VAL A 515 10.14 8.63 4.29
CA VAL A 515 9.46 7.54 5.01
C VAL A 515 10.08 6.18 4.72
N LEU A 516 10.61 5.96 3.51
CA LEU A 516 11.34 4.73 3.19
C LEU A 516 12.69 4.60 3.93
N LEU A 517 13.18 5.68 4.56
CA LEU A 517 14.38 5.66 5.40
C LEU A 517 14.06 5.30 6.86
N ILE A 518 12.79 5.24 7.27
CA ILE A 518 12.41 4.87 8.65
C ILE A 518 13.00 3.51 9.09
N PRO A 519 13.02 2.46 8.25
CA PRO A 519 13.65 1.20 8.62
C PRO A 519 15.14 1.31 8.98
N THR A 520 15.86 2.37 8.55
CA THR A 520 17.29 2.55 8.86
C THR A 520 17.55 3.15 10.23
N ILE A 521 16.54 3.79 10.85
CA ILE A 521 16.64 4.31 12.23
C ILE A 521 16.97 3.18 13.21
N ALA A 522 16.51 1.97 12.89
CA ALA A 522 16.55 0.76 13.71
C ALA A 522 17.83 -0.07 13.62
N GLY A 523 18.66 0.13 12.60
CA GLY A 523 19.89 -0.66 12.39
C GLY A 523 21.02 -0.31 13.36
N ASN A 524 20.70 0.38 14.45
CA ASN A 524 21.65 1.01 15.33
C ASN A 524 21.62 0.34 16.70
N ASP A 525 22.78 -0.04 17.21
CA ASP A 525 22.91 -0.87 18.41
C ASP A 525 22.55 -0.15 19.72
N ASP A 526 22.48 1.19 19.70
CA ASP A 526 22.20 2.01 20.88
C ASP A 526 21.03 2.98 20.64
N LEU A 527 20.23 3.16 21.69
CA LEU A 527 19.15 4.13 21.76
C LEU A 527 19.64 5.53 21.38
N SER A 528 20.86 5.88 21.80
CA SER A 528 21.48 7.16 21.46
C SER A 528 21.61 7.40 19.96
N HIS A 529 21.99 6.34 19.25
CA HIS A 529 22.18 6.43 17.81
C HIS A 529 20.83 6.42 17.06
N MET A 530 19.83 5.69 17.56
CA MET A 530 18.47 5.72 17.01
C MET A 530 17.87 7.13 17.07
N ALA A 531 17.95 7.82 18.23
CA ALA A 531 17.37 9.14 18.36
C ALA A 531 18.14 10.23 17.60
N LEU A 532 19.47 10.13 17.50
CA LEU A 532 20.25 10.99 16.61
C LEU A 532 19.82 10.83 15.15
N THR A 533 19.65 9.59 14.68
CA THR A 533 19.21 9.29 13.31
C THR A 533 17.80 9.83 13.05
N ALA A 534 16.87 9.59 13.97
CA ALA A 534 15.51 10.12 13.88
C ALA A 534 15.48 11.66 13.85
N ALA A 535 16.27 12.31 14.69
CA ALA A 535 16.40 13.77 14.71
C ALA A 535 16.99 14.30 13.40
N SER A 536 18.04 13.67 12.85
CA SER A 536 18.62 14.06 11.56
C SER A 536 17.62 13.96 10.41
N ILE A 537 16.86 12.86 10.32
CA ILE A 537 15.83 12.67 9.30
C ILE A 537 14.74 13.74 9.43
N MET A 538 14.31 14.02 10.66
CA MET A 538 13.30 15.04 10.94
C MET A 538 13.76 16.44 10.58
N PHE A 539 14.98 16.83 10.94
CA PHE A 539 15.54 18.13 10.57
C PHE A 539 15.70 18.28 9.07
N ALA A 540 16.18 17.23 8.38
CA ALA A 540 16.27 17.23 6.93
C ALA A 540 14.89 17.40 6.27
N LEU A 541 13.89 16.66 6.75
CA LEU A 541 12.52 16.77 6.27
C LEU A 541 11.95 18.18 6.53
N TYR A 542 12.13 18.73 7.72
CA TYR A 542 11.67 20.07 8.05
C TYR A 542 12.34 21.13 7.17
N ALA A 543 13.67 21.10 7.02
CA ALA A 543 14.42 22.08 6.24
C ALA A 543 14.00 22.09 4.76
N LEU A 544 13.85 20.91 4.15
CA LEU A 544 13.41 20.78 2.77
C LEU A 544 11.97 21.26 2.58
N THR A 545 11.11 21.00 3.55
CA THR A 545 9.69 21.31 3.44
C THR A 545 9.40 22.76 3.78
N LEU A 546 10.21 23.42 4.61
CA LEU A 546 10.08 24.81 5.00
C LEU A 546 9.97 25.74 3.79
N VAL A 547 10.89 25.61 2.83
CA VAL A 547 10.92 26.47 1.63
C VAL A 547 9.63 26.30 0.83
N ILE A 548 9.14 25.07 0.68
CA ILE A 548 7.95 24.80 -0.11
C ILE A 548 6.68 25.24 0.63
N VAL A 549 6.63 25.10 1.95
CA VAL A 549 5.54 25.62 2.78
C VAL A 549 5.45 27.14 2.72
N LEU A 550 6.58 27.85 2.81
CA LEU A 550 6.58 29.31 2.69
C LEU A 550 6.18 29.76 1.27
N SER A 551 6.59 29.01 0.24
CA SER A 551 6.13 29.24 -1.14
C SER A 551 4.61 29.04 -1.27
N LEU A 552 4.06 27.99 -0.65
CA LEU A 552 2.61 27.76 -0.59
C LEU A 552 1.89 28.94 0.10
N ASN A 553 2.41 29.43 1.23
CA ASN A 553 1.83 30.57 1.94
C ASN A 553 1.81 31.84 1.09
N LEU A 554 2.86 32.09 0.28
CA LEU A 554 2.90 33.21 -0.67
C LEU A 554 1.84 33.08 -1.78
N ASN A 555 1.62 31.88 -2.30
CA ASN A 555 0.60 31.62 -3.32
C ASN A 555 -0.82 31.82 -2.75
N ILE A 556 -1.08 31.27 -1.57
CA ILE A 556 -2.34 31.47 -0.85
C ILE A 556 -2.58 32.96 -0.59
N ALA A 557 -1.55 33.69 -0.17
CA ALA A 557 -1.63 35.13 0.02
C ALA A 557 -2.09 35.86 -1.26
N GLY A 558 -1.48 35.54 -2.41
CA GLY A 558 -1.87 36.09 -3.70
C GLY A 558 -3.34 35.87 -4.04
N GLU A 559 -3.83 34.64 -3.94
CA GLU A 559 -5.24 34.34 -4.23
C GLU A 559 -6.21 35.00 -3.25
N VAL A 560 -5.86 35.10 -1.97
CA VAL A 560 -6.68 35.79 -0.97
C VAL A 560 -6.82 37.27 -1.32
N GLU A 561 -5.73 37.92 -1.77
CA GLU A 561 -5.78 39.31 -2.25
C GLU A 561 -6.66 39.44 -3.51
N GLU A 562 -6.55 38.51 -4.46
CA GLU A 562 -7.35 38.48 -5.69
C GLU A 562 -8.85 38.30 -5.41
N LYS A 563 -9.22 37.53 -4.38
CA LYS A 563 -10.62 37.41 -3.91
C LYS A 563 -11.12 38.65 -3.14
N GLY A 564 -10.33 39.73 -3.09
CA GLY A 564 -10.72 41.01 -2.50
C GLY A 564 -10.33 41.20 -1.04
N HIS A 565 -9.63 40.23 -0.43
CA HIS A 565 -9.20 40.27 0.98
C HIS A 565 -7.75 40.77 1.11
N LYS A 566 -7.52 42.02 0.71
CA LYS A 566 -6.18 42.62 0.61
C LYS A 566 -5.41 42.66 1.94
N MET A 567 -6.10 42.90 3.06
CA MET A 567 -5.46 42.97 4.38
C MET A 567 -4.97 41.60 4.82
N GLU A 568 -5.83 40.58 4.73
CA GLU A 568 -5.49 39.21 5.11
C GLU A 568 -4.39 38.63 4.23
N GLY A 569 -4.48 38.83 2.91
CA GLY A 569 -3.44 38.42 1.98
C GLY A 569 -2.10 39.14 2.23
N GLY A 570 -2.12 40.44 2.55
CA GLY A 570 -0.92 41.19 2.92
C GLY A 570 -0.24 40.65 4.18
N ILE A 571 -1.01 40.28 5.21
CA ILE A 571 -0.49 39.66 6.44
C ILE A 571 0.18 38.30 6.13
N LEU A 572 -0.48 37.47 5.31
CA LEU A 572 0.07 36.18 4.88
C LEU A 572 1.38 36.33 4.10
N ARG A 573 1.44 37.30 3.20
CA ARG A 573 2.64 37.59 2.41
C ARG A 573 3.79 38.06 3.31
N MET A 574 3.53 39.01 4.22
CA MET A 574 4.54 39.54 5.12
C MET A 574 5.09 38.47 6.07
N THR A 575 4.22 37.63 6.64
CA THR A 575 4.65 36.53 7.52
C THR A 575 5.54 35.52 6.79
N ALA A 576 5.21 35.17 5.54
CA ALA A 576 6.05 34.30 4.73
C ALA A 576 7.42 34.92 4.40
N ILE A 577 7.47 36.20 4.02
CA ILE A 577 8.73 36.91 3.72
C ILE A 577 9.62 37.01 4.97
N VAL A 578 9.05 37.42 6.11
CA VAL A 578 9.78 37.48 7.39
C VAL A 578 10.29 36.09 7.77
N GLY A 579 9.50 35.04 7.52
CA GLY A 579 9.91 33.66 7.72
C GLY A 579 11.11 33.24 6.88
N ILE A 580 11.14 33.60 5.60
CA ILE A 580 12.29 33.35 4.72
C ILE A 580 13.53 34.09 5.25
N ALA A 581 13.40 35.36 5.61
CA ALA A 581 14.50 36.17 6.10
C ALA A 581 15.06 35.64 7.43
N ALA A 582 14.19 35.27 8.37
CA ALA A 582 14.58 34.68 9.64
C ALA A 582 15.23 33.29 9.45
N GLY A 583 14.71 32.48 8.52
CA GLY A 583 15.33 31.21 8.13
C GLY A 583 16.73 31.37 7.56
N ALA A 584 16.94 32.33 6.67
CA ALA A 584 18.26 32.66 6.13
C ALA A 584 19.23 33.12 7.23
N LEU A 585 18.76 33.96 8.17
CA LEU A 585 19.57 34.42 9.30
C LEU A 585 20.01 33.25 10.19
N VAL A 586 19.10 32.36 10.56
CA VAL A 586 19.43 31.17 11.37
C VAL A 586 20.38 30.23 10.62
N ALA A 587 20.21 30.07 9.30
CA ALA A 587 21.14 29.29 8.47
C ALA A 587 22.55 29.89 8.45
N ILE A 588 22.68 31.21 8.32
CA ILE A 588 23.97 31.91 8.39
C ILE A 588 24.62 31.69 9.76
N VAL A 589 23.85 31.82 10.84
CA VAL A 589 24.35 31.58 12.21
C VAL A 589 24.81 30.13 12.37
N ALA A 590 24.04 29.16 11.87
CA ALA A 590 24.43 27.75 11.91
C ALA A 590 25.72 27.51 11.12
N LEU A 591 25.83 28.02 9.90
CA LEU A 591 27.04 27.87 9.08
C LEU A 591 28.26 28.52 9.74
N ALA A 592 28.10 29.70 10.34
CA ALA A 592 29.19 30.38 11.04
C ALA A 592 29.67 29.58 12.27
N VAL A 593 28.74 29.00 13.04
CA VAL A 593 29.05 28.20 14.22
C VAL A 593 29.68 26.85 13.85
N PHE A 594 29.16 26.17 12.83
CA PHE A 594 29.63 24.86 12.39
C PHE A 594 30.80 24.91 11.38
N SER A 595 31.24 26.09 10.93
CA SER A 595 32.47 26.24 10.12
C SER A 595 33.76 25.99 10.89
N GLY A 596 33.69 25.86 12.22
CA GLY A 596 34.83 25.53 13.09
C GLY A 596 34.52 24.35 14.02
N PHE A 597 35.23 24.27 15.16
CA PHE A 597 34.89 23.34 16.24
C PHE A 597 34.00 24.07 17.27
N PRO A 598 32.67 23.95 17.20
CA PRO A 598 31.78 24.70 18.07
C PRO A 598 31.86 24.21 19.52
N SER A 599 31.79 25.12 20.47
CA SER A 599 31.61 24.77 21.88
C SER A 599 30.19 24.25 22.13
N SER A 600 29.99 23.47 23.19
CA SER A 600 28.66 22.97 23.59
C SER A 600 27.62 24.09 23.75
N GLN A 601 28.04 25.26 24.26
CA GLN A 601 27.20 26.44 24.40
C GLN A 601 26.79 27.03 23.04
N GLN A 602 27.71 27.06 22.06
CA GLN A 602 27.42 27.53 20.70
C GLN A 602 26.43 26.58 19.98
N VAL A 603 26.61 25.27 20.15
CA VAL A 603 25.66 24.27 19.61
C VAL A 603 24.27 24.46 20.23
N ALA A 604 24.18 24.63 21.55
CA ALA A 604 22.91 24.85 22.24
C ALA A 604 22.18 26.13 21.79
N ILE A 605 22.91 27.22 21.53
CA ILE A 605 22.35 28.47 21.00
C ILE A 605 21.76 28.25 19.61
N VAL A 606 22.49 27.58 18.71
CA VAL A 606 21.99 27.30 17.34
C VAL A 606 20.72 26.45 17.38
N ILE A 607 20.68 25.41 18.21
CA ILE A 607 19.49 24.56 18.38
C ILE A 607 18.32 25.38 18.93
N THR A 608 18.54 26.22 19.94
CA THR A 608 17.50 27.06 20.54
C THR A 608 16.91 28.05 19.53
N LEU A 609 17.76 28.70 18.74
CA LEU A 609 17.34 29.60 17.67
C LEU A 609 16.55 28.86 16.59
N LEU A 610 16.98 27.66 16.21
CA LEU A 610 16.31 26.83 15.23
C LEU A 610 14.92 26.40 15.73
N VAL A 611 14.79 25.91 16.97
CA VAL A 611 13.49 25.52 17.52
C VAL A 611 12.55 26.72 17.66
N THR A 612 13.07 27.87 18.12
CA THR A 612 12.28 29.11 18.21
C THR A 612 11.75 29.54 16.85
N LEU A 613 12.59 29.47 15.82
CA LEU A 613 12.21 29.76 14.44
C LEU A 613 11.13 28.78 13.95
N VAL A 614 11.34 27.47 14.13
CA VAL A 614 10.39 26.43 13.72
C VAL A 614 9.02 26.66 14.34
N VAL A 615 8.97 26.79 15.68
CA VAL A 615 7.72 26.96 16.42
C VAL A 615 7.01 28.25 15.99
N SER A 616 7.74 29.36 15.85
CA SER A 616 7.15 30.63 15.43
C SER A 616 6.56 30.54 14.03
N LEU A 617 7.27 29.89 13.10
CA LEU A 617 6.81 29.73 11.72
C LEU A 617 5.61 28.80 11.59
N GLU A 618 5.55 27.73 12.38
CA GLU A 618 4.39 26.85 12.42
C GLU A 618 3.15 27.57 12.98
N ILE A 619 3.30 28.38 14.04
CA ILE A 619 2.19 29.19 14.56
C ILE A 619 1.66 30.15 13.49
N LEU A 620 2.55 30.87 12.81
CA LEU A 620 2.16 31.79 11.73
C LEU A 620 1.53 31.05 10.55
N SER A 621 2.04 29.86 10.21
CA SER A 621 1.51 29.04 9.11
C SER A 621 0.13 28.49 9.44
N ILE A 622 -0.11 28.03 10.67
CA ILE A 622 -1.45 27.60 11.13
C ILE A 622 -2.46 28.73 10.97
N ILE A 623 -2.14 29.93 11.50
CA ILE A 623 -2.99 31.11 11.35
C ILE A 623 -3.25 31.38 9.87
N GLY A 624 -2.20 31.27 9.04
CA GLY A 624 -2.30 31.52 7.63
C GLY A 624 -3.15 30.52 6.84
N TRP A 625 -3.02 29.23 7.11
CA TRP A 625 -3.84 28.20 6.47
C TRP A 625 -5.30 28.28 6.92
N ILE A 626 -5.58 28.66 8.18
CA ILE A 626 -6.95 28.89 8.64
C ILE A 626 -7.56 30.10 7.91
N ILE A 627 -6.85 31.23 7.84
CA ILE A 627 -7.30 32.43 7.11
C ILE A 627 -7.52 32.09 5.62
N GLY A 628 -6.53 31.48 4.98
CA GLY A 628 -6.61 31.03 3.58
C GLY A 628 -7.78 30.07 3.37
N GLY A 629 -7.94 29.08 4.26
CA GLY A 629 -9.03 28.10 4.20
C GLY A 629 -10.43 28.75 4.30
N ILE A 630 -10.61 29.75 5.17
CA ILE A 630 -11.87 30.50 5.30
C ILE A 630 -12.12 31.36 4.06
N ARG A 631 -11.11 32.12 3.62
CA ARG A 631 -11.23 33.12 2.55
C ARG A 631 -11.32 32.50 1.17
N LEU A 632 -10.58 31.42 0.92
CA LEU A 632 -10.63 30.68 -0.33
C LEU A 632 -11.83 29.73 -0.42
N GLY A 633 -12.56 29.53 0.69
CA GLY A 633 -13.81 28.76 0.73
C GLY A 633 -13.65 27.30 1.13
N PHE A 634 -12.43 26.80 1.33
CA PHE A 634 -12.15 25.41 1.74
C PHE A 634 -12.82 25.01 3.05
N LEU A 635 -12.96 25.94 4.00
CA LEU A 635 -13.64 25.73 5.29
C LEU A 635 -15.13 26.12 5.27
N LYS A 636 -15.61 26.72 4.18
CA LYS A 636 -17.03 27.06 3.97
C LYS A 636 -17.76 25.99 3.18
N GLU A 637 -17.01 25.18 2.43
CA GLU A 637 -17.53 23.98 1.80
C GLU A 637 -17.72 22.92 2.88
N GLY A 638 -18.98 22.58 3.17
CA GLY A 638 -19.29 21.39 3.95
C GLY A 638 -18.88 20.13 3.20
N TRP A 639 -19.48 18.98 3.52
CA TRP A 639 -19.45 17.87 2.56
C TRP A 639 -20.22 18.33 1.32
N LYS A 640 -19.54 18.91 0.33
CA LYS A 640 -20.16 19.31 -0.92
C LYS A 640 -20.42 18.05 -1.73
N PHE A 641 -21.62 17.54 -1.55
CA PHE A 641 -22.19 16.47 -2.35
C PHE A 641 -22.83 17.09 -3.59
N GLU A 642 -22.05 17.38 -4.63
CA GLU A 642 -22.63 17.75 -5.92
C GLU A 642 -23.07 16.48 -6.66
N ARG A 643 -24.27 15.99 -6.31
CA ARG A 643 -25.01 15.13 -7.22
C ARG A 643 -25.46 16.01 -8.37
N ASN A 644 -24.72 16.00 -9.47
CA ASN A 644 -25.16 16.66 -10.70
C ASN A 644 -26.53 16.04 -11.09
N PRO A 645 -27.66 16.78 -11.00
CA PRO A 645 -28.99 16.21 -11.23
C PRO A 645 -29.27 15.94 -12.71
N GLU A 646 -28.41 16.42 -13.61
CA GLU A 646 -28.50 16.21 -15.04
C GLU A 646 -27.43 15.21 -15.51
N GLN A 647 -27.66 13.93 -15.23
CA GLN A 647 -27.11 12.79 -15.99
C GLN A 647 -27.72 11.45 -15.59
#